data_AF-A0AAP0JQ81-F1
#
_entry.id   AF-A0AAP0JQ81-F1
#
_cell.length_a   1.000
_cell.length_b   1.000
_cell.length_c   1.000
_cell.angle_alpha   90.00
_cell.angle_beta   90.00
_cell.angle_gamma   90.00
#
_symmetry.space_group_name_H-M   'P 1'
#
loop_
_entity.id
_entity.type
_entity.pdbx_description
1 polymer ?
#
loop_
_entity_poly.entity_id
_entity_poly.type
_entity_poly.pdbx_seq_one_letter_code
_entity_poly.pdbx_strand_id
1 'polypeptide(L)'
;MDSVEVEKCHYEHESEVFPFRHETVLGVPTHYQNDGSFAYLLTTVFSPPTLDSVNEWLSHLALQNESAGIPRECIVHPLPIMLPKSSSASHLNLLVDPLCHESPNTRTNSFLNKVTEPNNKEITGSETEHIGSWQDVSQISGPDLSSKLTPLSQMGFQDPASVGGGQQLTLISLEVLAQSRGDLRPDPRFDAVNVIALVIQEDDNDILDSFVLLRGDVAESCQSKGTFNCKVIVASDEEQLFNDFVKIILSFDPDILMGWEIQGGSLGYLAERAAHLGIVLLSCISRIHALETNSSKKSATPVRERPGHILPEASIVNPIVVEDAIIEDEWGRTHASGVHVAGRIVLNIWRLMRGEVKLKMYTIEAVAEEVLRRKIPSIPYRVLTLWFSNGHSRARYRCIEYAVERAKLNLEIMNQLDMINRTSELARIFGIDFFSVLSRGSQYRVESMLLRLARTQNYLALSPGNHQVASQPAMECLPLVMEPESGFYADPVVVLDFQSLYPSMVIAYNLCFSTCVGKAMPSKPNTLGVSSYSPDPQILMDIKDHILLTPNGVMYVPSKVRRGVLPRMLEEILSTRIMVKKSMKKLLPSQKVLSRIFNSRQLALKLIANVTYGYTAAGFSGRMPCAELADSIVQCGRRTLEKAISLVNSHDKWNARVIYGDTDSMFVLLEGRTLKESFRIGQEIASEITSMNPDPVTLKMEKIYHPCFLLTKKRYVGYSYESPDQAKPSFDAKGIETVRRDSCDAVAKSMEKSLRLFFEYQDISKVKEYLLRQWTRVLGGRVSLQDFVFAKEVRLGTYAPRASSLPPAAIVATKAMRADPRCEPHYAERIPYVVVHGEPGARLVDMVVDPLDLLAIDSPYRLNDLYYINKQIIPALQRVFGLVGADLNQWFSETPRPVRPTVSKRHSYVPNAQRTRIDSYYISKHCVLCGELVQASMHLCDKCSQKGPAAATAVICRTAKLERDIQHLSAICGHCGGADWIAENGVKCESLACGVFLKGGKSKRNYKLFPPLLQNLDCILVFLDAWWSGSEIAFSSNTRNLYTILKFK
;
A
#
# COMPACT_ATOMS: atom_id res chain seq x y z
N MET A 1 23.23 -7.56 -49.49
CA MET A 1 24.29 -6.56 -49.67
C MET A 1 24.21 -5.62 -48.48
N ASP A 2 25.03 -5.69 -47.44
CA ASP A 2 26.22 -6.49 -47.17
C ASP A 2 26.26 -6.84 -45.68
N SER A 3 26.82 -8.02 -45.43
CA SER A 3 27.10 -8.68 -44.16
C SER A 3 28.35 -8.09 -43.49
N VAL A 4 28.33 -7.99 -42.15
CA VAL A 4 29.57 -7.90 -41.36
C VAL A 4 29.46 -8.89 -40.19
N GLU A 5 30.28 -9.92 -40.28
CA GLU A 5 30.57 -10.94 -39.28
C GLU A 5 31.42 -10.37 -38.14
N VAL A 6 31.29 -10.93 -36.93
CA VAL A 6 32.25 -10.75 -35.84
C VAL A 6 32.60 -12.12 -35.28
N GLU A 7 33.88 -12.45 -35.38
CA GLU A 7 34.54 -13.70 -35.04
C GLU A 7 34.54 -14.04 -33.54
N LYS A 8 34.47 -15.34 -33.25
CA LYS A 8 34.72 -15.96 -31.95
C LYS A 8 36.21 -16.35 -31.85
N CYS A 9 36.86 -16.02 -30.74
CA CYS A 9 38.15 -16.62 -30.38
C CYS A 9 37.93 -17.84 -29.47
N HIS A 10 38.39 -18.99 -29.93
CA HIS A 10 38.59 -20.22 -29.15
C HIS A 10 40.00 -20.21 -28.53
N TYR A 11 40.13 -20.68 -27.30
CA TYR A 11 41.39 -21.21 -26.76
C TYR A 11 41.10 -22.63 -26.27
N GLU A 12 41.69 -23.59 -26.97
CA GLU A 12 41.82 -24.99 -26.56
C GLU A 12 43.09 -25.14 -25.70
N HIS A 13 43.02 -25.96 -24.65
CA HIS A 13 44.18 -26.70 -24.19
C HIS A 13 43.72 -28.10 -23.74
N GLU A 14 44.25 -29.08 -24.46
CA GLU A 14 44.15 -30.52 -24.24
C GLU A 14 44.92 -30.96 -22.98
N SER A 15 44.43 -32.00 -22.29
CA SER A 15 45.30 -33.01 -21.68
C SER A 15 44.52 -34.30 -21.35
N GLU A 16 44.70 -35.28 -22.25
CA GLU A 16 44.98 -36.71 -22.04
C GLU A 16 44.14 -37.58 -21.07
N VAL A 17 43.65 -38.67 -21.66
CA VAL A 17 43.01 -39.85 -21.03
C VAL A 17 43.97 -41.03 -21.16
N PHE A 18 44.20 -41.79 -20.07
CA PHE A 18 44.52 -43.23 -20.09
C PHE A 18 44.29 -43.86 -18.69
N PRO A 19 44.16 -45.21 -18.56
CA PRO A 19 43.12 -45.86 -17.76
C PRO A 19 43.68 -46.68 -16.58
N PHE A 20 42.85 -47.07 -15.60
CA PHE A 20 42.74 -48.47 -15.11
C PHE A 20 41.93 -48.61 -13.80
N ARG A 21 41.06 -49.63 -13.84
CA ARG A 21 40.61 -50.58 -12.80
C ARG A 21 39.82 -50.13 -11.56
N HIS A 22 38.69 -50.81 -11.42
CA HIS A 22 37.87 -50.98 -10.22
C HIS A 22 38.67 -51.43 -9.00
N GLU A 23 38.46 -50.73 -7.88
CA GLU A 23 38.39 -51.33 -6.55
C GLU A 23 37.36 -50.56 -5.71
N THR A 24 36.42 -51.30 -5.15
CA THR A 24 35.34 -50.85 -4.27
C THR A 24 35.88 -50.53 -2.88
N VAL A 25 35.76 -49.27 -2.44
CA VAL A 25 35.86 -48.89 -1.02
C VAL A 25 34.79 -47.84 -0.69
N LEU A 26 33.96 -48.17 0.30
CA LEU A 26 33.01 -47.29 0.97
C LEU A 26 33.75 -46.13 1.64
N GLY A 27 33.48 -44.91 1.20
CA GLY A 27 33.91 -43.68 1.87
C GLY A 27 33.03 -42.53 1.40
N VAL A 28 32.39 -41.84 2.35
CA VAL A 28 31.66 -40.59 2.10
C VAL A 28 32.69 -39.50 1.79
N PRO A 29 32.59 -38.78 0.65
CA PRO A 29 33.25 -37.49 0.50
C PRO A 29 32.17 -36.41 0.55
N THR A 30 32.08 -35.72 1.68
CA THR A 30 31.44 -34.40 1.79
C THR A 30 32.28 -33.39 1.02
N HIS A 31 32.03 -33.26 -0.28
CA HIS A 31 32.44 -32.07 -1.03
C HIS A 31 31.26 -31.11 -1.11
N TYR A 32 31.37 -30.01 -0.35
CA TYR A 32 30.51 -28.83 -0.51
C TYR A 32 30.83 -28.16 -1.85
N GLN A 33 29.82 -28.05 -2.73
CA GLN A 33 29.80 -27.06 -3.80
C GLN A 33 28.60 -26.11 -3.58
N ASN A 34 28.90 -24.81 -3.60
CA ASN A 34 28.04 -23.69 -3.21
C ASN A 34 27.02 -23.27 -4.30
N ASP A 35 26.34 -24.20 -4.96
CA ASP A 35 25.34 -23.85 -6.00
C ASP A 35 23.90 -24.25 -5.69
N GLY A 36 23.65 -24.88 -4.54
CA GLY A 36 22.29 -25.13 -4.03
C GLY A 36 21.46 -26.10 -4.88
N SER A 37 22.07 -26.86 -5.78
CA SER A 37 21.36 -27.89 -6.56
C SER A 37 21.53 -29.28 -5.92
N PHE A 38 20.45 -29.85 -5.39
CA PHE A 38 20.40 -31.27 -5.03
C PHE A 38 19.42 -31.99 -5.96
N ALA A 39 19.95 -32.87 -6.81
CA ALA A 39 19.13 -33.78 -7.60
C ALA A 39 18.80 -35.01 -6.76
N TYR A 40 17.57 -35.10 -6.24
CA TYR A 40 17.02 -36.37 -5.75
C TYR A 40 16.08 -36.92 -6.81
N LEU A 41 16.51 -37.99 -7.47
CA LEU A 41 15.74 -38.68 -8.50
C LEU A 41 14.50 -39.34 -7.87
N LEU A 42 13.35 -39.20 -8.52
CA LEU A 42 12.13 -39.91 -8.14
C LEU A 42 12.24 -41.38 -8.54
N THR A 43 12.64 -42.23 -7.60
CA THR A 43 12.39 -43.67 -7.65
C THR A 43 11.49 -44.08 -6.50
N THR A 44 10.69 -45.12 -6.72
CA THR A 44 9.85 -45.76 -5.71
C THR A 44 10.70 -46.13 -4.49
N VAL A 45 10.36 -45.61 -3.32
CA VAL A 45 11.10 -45.92 -2.08
C VAL A 45 10.71 -47.33 -1.64
N PHE A 46 11.74 -48.17 -1.55
CA PHE A 46 11.74 -49.46 -0.89
C PHE A 46 11.12 -49.37 0.51
N SER A 47 10.52 -50.46 0.98
CA SER A 47 10.00 -50.59 2.35
C SER A 47 11.04 -50.13 3.39
N PRO A 48 10.60 -49.54 4.53
CA PRO A 48 11.51 -49.14 5.60
C PRO A 48 12.41 -50.31 6.03
N PRO A 49 13.65 -50.03 6.49
CA PRO A 49 14.54 -51.07 6.99
C PRO A 49 13.84 -51.86 8.09
N THR A 50 13.99 -53.18 8.05
CA THR A 50 13.41 -54.05 9.07
C THR A 50 14.00 -53.70 10.44
N LEU A 51 13.24 -53.97 11.50
CA LEU A 51 13.69 -53.76 12.88
C LEU A 51 15.06 -54.43 13.14
N ASP A 52 15.31 -55.56 12.48
CA ASP A 52 16.58 -56.28 12.54
C ASP A 52 17.75 -55.49 11.94
N SER A 53 17.52 -54.79 10.82
CA SER A 53 18.54 -53.95 10.16
C SER A 53 18.92 -52.74 11.03
N VAL A 54 17.95 -52.20 11.78
CA VAL A 54 18.18 -51.09 12.73
C VAL A 54 18.92 -51.59 13.97
N ASN A 55 18.58 -52.78 14.47
CA ASN A 55 19.24 -53.39 15.61
C ASN A 55 20.69 -53.81 15.30
N GLU A 56 20.96 -54.27 14.08
CA GLU A 56 22.31 -54.60 13.63
C GLU A 56 23.19 -53.33 13.53
N TRP A 57 22.63 -52.22 13.05
CA TRP A 57 23.30 -50.92 13.02
C TRP A 57 23.58 -50.36 14.43
N LEU A 58 22.63 -50.47 15.35
CA LEU A 58 22.80 -50.06 16.76
C LEU A 58 23.85 -50.92 17.48
N SER A 59 23.95 -52.20 17.13
CA SER A 59 24.95 -53.12 17.69
C SER A 59 26.37 -52.77 17.22
N HIS A 60 26.52 -52.31 15.98
CA HIS A 60 27.81 -51.85 15.44
C HIS A 60 28.32 -50.53 16.07
N LEU A 61 27.41 -49.64 16.50
CA LEU A 61 27.74 -48.42 17.24
C LEU A 61 28.20 -48.69 18.68
N ALA A 62 27.71 -49.76 19.31
CA ALA A 62 28.13 -50.17 20.65
C ALA A 62 29.56 -50.75 20.68
N LEU A 63 30.01 -51.38 19.59
CA LEU A 63 31.35 -51.99 19.49
C LEU A 63 32.49 -51.00 19.21
N GLN A 64 32.19 -49.75 18.80
CA GLN A 64 33.21 -48.72 18.54
C GLN A 64 33.58 -47.88 19.78
N ASN A 65 32.84 -48.00 20.88
CA ASN A 65 33.04 -47.19 22.10
C ASN A 65 33.80 -47.91 23.23
N GLU A 66 34.34 -49.11 23.00
CA GLU A 66 35.06 -49.89 24.04
C GLU A 66 36.60 -49.79 23.98
N SER A 67 37.20 -48.94 23.13
CA SER A 67 38.67 -48.79 23.06
C SER A 67 39.18 -47.42 23.53
N ALA A 68 38.95 -47.05 24.78
CA ALA A 68 39.85 -46.17 25.56
C ALA A 68 39.50 -46.22 27.05
N GLY A 69 40.41 -46.74 27.87
CA GLY A 69 40.18 -47.14 29.26
C GLY A 69 39.96 -46.01 30.28
N ILE A 70 38.99 -46.30 31.17
CA ILE A 70 38.86 -46.01 32.63
C ILE A 70 40.19 -46.30 33.40
N PRO A 71 40.43 -46.01 34.73
CA PRO A 71 39.52 -45.85 35.91
C PRO A 71 40.01 -44.87 37.03
N ARG A 72 39.44 -44.68 38.24
CA ARG A 72 38.14 -44.80 38.96
C ARG A 72 38.36 -44.22 40.38
N GLU A 73 37.29 -43.71 41.01
CA GLU A 73 36.79 -44.01 42.39
C GLU A 73 35.70 -42.97 42.77
N CYS A 74 34.59 -43.23 43.48
CA CYS A 74 33.79 -44.42 43.81
C CYS A 74 32.49 -43.99 44.57
N ILE A 75 31.46 -44.87 44.60
CA ILE A 75 30.39 -45.09 45.64
C ILE A 75 29.09 -44.22 45.56
N VAL A 76 27.81 -44.71 45.58
CA VAL A 76 27.17 -46.04 45.82
C VAL A 76 25.64 -46.12 45.42
N HIS A 77 25.24 -47.32 44.95
CA HIS A 77 23.98 -48.14 44.87
C HIS A 77 22.54 -47.71 44.38
N PRO A 78 21.80 -48.63 43.66
CA PRO A 78 20.39 -48.55 43.18
C PRO A 78 19.41 -49.65 43.72
N LEU A 79 18.10 -49.63 43.36
CA LEU A 79 17.09 -50.76 43.36
C LEU A 79 15.68 -50.35 42.75
N PRO A 80 14.74 -51.27 42.39
CA PRO A 80 14.15 -51.43 41.01
C PRO A 80 12.61 -51.77 40.90
N ILE A 81 12.17 -52.37 39.75
CA ILE A 81 11.01 -53.33 39.50
C ILE A 81 9.65 -52.69 39.03
N MET A 82 8.76 -53.21 38.15
CA MET A 82 8.63 -54.30 37.15
C MET A 82 7.32 -54.11 36.30
N LEU A 83 7.21 -54.80 35.14
CA LEU A 83 5.99 -55.06 34.35
C LEU A 83 5.22 -56.31 34.83
N PRO A 84 3.92 -56.46 34.50
CA PRO A 84 3.47 -57.73 33.91
C PRO A 84 2.39 -57.64 32.79
N LYS A 85 2.15 -58.81 32.17
CA LYS A 85 1.58 -59.13 30.85
C LYS A 85 0.06 -59.48 30.82
N SER A 86 -0.47 -59.53 29.59
CA SER A 86 -1.44 -60.49 28.96
C SER A 86 -2.95 -60.47 29.30
N SER A 87 -3.83 -60.44 28.28
CA SER A 87 -4.69 -61.59 27.85
C SER A 87 -5.86 -61.22 26.88
N SER A 88 -5.88 -61.89 25.71
CA SER A 88 -6.99 -62.54 24.97
C SER A 88 -8.42 -61.93 24.79
N ALA A 89 -8.89 -61.94 23.51
CA ALA A 89 -10.15 -62.50 22.96
C ALA A 89 -11.52 -62.05 23.55
N SER A 90 -12.68 -61.96 22.88
CA SER A 90 -13.19 -62.18 21.51
C SER A 90 -14.72 -62.02 21.59
N HIS A 91 -15.40 -61.51 20.53
CA HIS A 91 -16.82 -61.79 20.16
C HIS A 91 -17.94 -61.40 21.17
N LEU A 92 -19.21 -61.11 20.86
CA LEU A 92 -20.12 -61.20 19.70
C LEU A 92 -21.43 -60.44 20.08
N ASN A 93 -22.03 -59.75 19.09
CA ASN A 93 -23.48 -59.67 18.75
C ASN A 93 -24.60 -59.03 19.63
N LEU A 94 -25.39 -58.19 18.90
CA LEU A 94 -26.88 -58.15 18.79
C LEU A 94 -27.71 -57.72 20.03
N LEU A 95 -28.85 -57.03 19.98
CA LEU A 95 -29.66 -56.23 19.04
C LEU A 95 -30.96 -55.84 19.84
N VAL A 96 -31.70 -54.81 19.41
CA VAL A 96 -33.14 -54.49 19.69
C VAL A 96 -33.50 -53.65 20.95
N ASP A 97 -33.84 -52.36 20.71
CA ASP A 97 -35.13 -51.62 20.91
C ASP A 97 -36.05 -51.90 22.14
N PRO A 98 -37.11 -51.09 22.45
CA PRO A 98 -37.58 -49.81 21.86
C PRO A 98 -38.17 -48.72 22.84
N LEU A 99 -38.42 -47.49 22.31
CA LEU A 99 -39.61 -46.56 22.43
C LEU A 99 -40.14 -46.12 23.85
N CYS A 100 -40.78 -44.96 24.14
CA CYS A 100 -41.39 -43.82 23.41
C CYS A 100 -41.95 -42.73 24.38
N HIS A 101 -42.23 -41.52 23.85
CA HIS A 101 -43.28 -40.50 24.19
C HIS A 101 -43.34 -39.85 25.62
N GLU A 102 -43.81 -38.63 25.92
CA GLU A 102 -44.31 -37.42 25.22
C GLU A 102 -44.43 -36.25 26.24
N SER A 103 -44.49 -35.01 25.75
CA SER A 103 -44.68 -33.68 26.42
C SER A 103 -46.16 -33.42 26.88
N PRO A 104 -46.70 -32.20 27.23
CA PRO A 104 -46.16 -30.80 27.22
C PRO A 104 -46.71 -29.77 28.28
N ASN A 105 -46.27 -28.49 28.13
CA ASN A 105 -46.93 -27.17 28.47
C ASN A 105 -46.95 -26.70 29.95
N THR A 106 -46.83 -25.42 30.37
CA THR A 106 -47.02 -24.07 29.76
C THR A 106 -46.47 -22.96 30.70
N ARG A 107 -45.97 -21.82 30.12
CA ARG A 107 -46.12 -20.36 30.45
C ARG A 107 -46.33 -19.90 31.93
N THR A 108 -45.86 -18.77 32.49
CA THR A 108 -45.43 -17.42 32.01
C THR A 108 -44.95 -16.55 33.21
N ASN A 109 -44.01 -15.63 32.95
CA ASN A 109 -43.81 -14.27 33.49
C ASN A 109 -43.96 -13.91 35.00
N SER A 110 -42.96 -13.22 35.56
CA SER A 110 -43.07 -11.78 35.92
C SER A 110 -41.75 -11.20 36.47
N PHE A 111 -41.57 -9.91 36.19
CA PHE A 111 -40.44 -9.03 36.51
C PHE A 111 -40.64 -8.31 37.86
N LEU A 112 -39.52 -7.77 38.39
CA LEU A 112 -39.31 -6.39 38.89
C LEU A 112 -39.01 -6.15 40.40
N ASN A 113 -37.76 -5.70 40.62
CA ASN A 113 -37.30 -4.53 41.42
C ASN A 113 -37.31 -4.46 42.97
N LYS A 114 -36.08 -4.23 43.48
CA LYS A 114 -35.58 -3.05 44.25
C LYS A 114 -35.45 -3.10 45.79
N VAL A 115 -34.20 -2.78 46.21
CA VAL A 115 -33.74 -1.91 47.34
C VAL A 115 -33.81 -2.56 48.73
N THR A 116 -32.73 -2.66 49.54
CA THR A 116 -32.04 -1.58 50.30
C THR A 116 -30.77 -2.13 51.01
N GLU A 117 -29.72 -1.31 51.15
CA GLU A 117 -28.53 -1.43 52.04
C GLU A 117 -28.87 -1.21 53.55
N PRO A 118 -28.00 -1.36 54.60
CA PRO A 118 -26.52 -1.12 54.63
C PRO A 118 -25.61 -1.94 55.61
N ASN A 119 -24.29 -1.70 55.45
CA ASN A 119 -23.17 -1.63 56.42
C ASN A 119 -22.40 -2.87 56.99
N ASN A 120 -21.12 -2.91 56.57
CA ASN A 120 -19.84 -3.14 57.31
C ASN A 120 -19.57 -4.41 58.14
N LYS A 121 -18.54 -5.19 57.73
CA LYS A 121 -17.27 -5.43 58.48
C LYS A 121 -16.26 -6.35 57.75
N GLU A 122 -15.04 -5.82 57.64
CA GLU A 122 -13.68 -6.43 57.75
C GLU A 122 -13.37 -7.87 57.27
N ILE A 123 -12.61 -7.90 56.16
CA ILE A 123 -11.31 -8.57 55.88
C ILE A 123 -10.74 -9.55 56.94
N THR A 124 -10.45 -10.81 56.54
CA THR A 124 -9.13 -11.49 56.63
C THR A 124 -9.17 -12.98 56.21
N GLY A 125 -8.11 -13.45 55.54
CA GLY A 125 -7.74 -14.87 55.31
C GLY A 125 -8.23 -15.46 53.99
N SER A 126 -7.50 -16.31 53.25
CA SER A 126 -6.20 -16.94 53.45
C SER A 126 -5.75 -17.60 52.14
N GLU A 127 -4.45 -17.88 52.07
CA GLU A 127 -3.71 -18.68 51.10
C GLU A 127 -4.40 -20.01 50.73
N THR A 128 -4.18 -20.50 49.50
CA THR A 128 -4.18 -21.94 49.20
C THR A 128 -3.17 -22.28 48.11
N GLU A 129 -2.56 -23.43 48.32
CA GLU A 129 -1.29 -23.92 47.81
C GLU A 129 -1.35 -24.49 46.39
N HIS A 130 -0.18 -24.46 45.77
CA HIS A 130 0.17 -25.21 44.57
C HIS A 130 0.12 -26.72 44.78
N ILE A 131 -0.62 -27.43 43.92
CA ILE A 131 -0.36 -28.84 43.60
C ILE A 131 -0.14 -28.94 42.09
N GLY A 132 1.10 -29.25 41.72
CA GLY A 132 1.52 -29.48 40.35
C GLY A 132 1.08 -30.85 39.84
N SER A 133 0.51 -30.86 38.64
CA SER A 133 0.35 -32.06 37.81
C SER A 133 1.01 -31.78 36.47
N TRP A 134 2.28 -32.20 36.34
CA TRP A 134 2.96 -32.34 35.07
C TRP A 134 2.35 -33.56 34.35
N GLN A 135 1.46 -33.32 33.40
CA GLN A 135 1.08 -34.31 32.40
C GLN A 135 1.72 -33.93 31.06
N ASP A 136 2.71 -34.73 30.69
CA ASP A 136 3.39 -34.74 29.41
C ASP A 136 2.42 -35.27 28.34
N VAL A 137 1.78 -34.37 27.60
CA VAL A 137 0.89 -34.74 26.49
C VAL A 137 1.65 -34.57 25.19
N SER A 138 2.40 -35.61 24.83
CA SER A 138 2.93 -35.81 23.48
C SER A 138 1.81 -35.63 22.44
N GLN A 139 1.99 -34.66 21.53
CA GLN A 139 1.01 -34.28 20.50
C GLN A 139 1.13 -35.09 19.19
N ILE A 140 1.67 -36.32 19.25
CA ILE A 140 1.86 -37.15 18.05
C ILE A 140 1.35 -38.56 18.31
N SER A 141 0.02 -38.70 18.38
CA SER A 141 -0.66 -39.97 18.21
C SER A 141 -1.61 -39.82 17.02
N GLY A 142 -1.28 -40.49 15.91
CA GLY A 142 -2.12 -40.52 14.71
C GLY A 142 -3.43 -41.28 14.98
N PRO A 143 -4.54 -40.93 14.32
CA PRO A 143 -5.79 -41.65 14.52
C PRO A 143 -5.87 -42.92 13.65
N ASP A 144 -6.47 -43.95 14.23
CA ASP A 144 -6.79 -45.23 13.59
C ASP A 144 -7.74 -45.11 12.38
N LEU A 145 -7.66 -46.13 11.52
CA LEU A 145 -8.25 -46.32 10.18
C LEU A 145 -9.78 -46.16 10.02
N SER A 146 -10.52 -45.64 11.00
CA SER A 146 -11.98 -45.47 10.90
C SER A 146 -12.54 -44.13 11.37
N SER A 147 -11.71 -43.12 11.67
CA SER A 147 -12.21 -41.81 12.08
C SER A 147 -12.26 -40.80 10.92
N LYS A 148 -13.36 -40.03 10.84
CA LYS A 148 -13.55 -38.98 9.84
C LYS A 148 -12.44 -37.92 9.94
N LEU A 149 -11.89 -37.55 8.78
CA LEU A 149 -10.79 -36.60 8.61
C LEU A 149 -11.07 -35.26 9.31
N THR A 150 -10.14 -34.85 10.18
CA THR A 150 -10.17 -33.57 10.90
C THR A 150 -10.10 -32.41 9.90
N PRO A 151 -11.05 -31.46 9.91
CA PRO A 151 -10.96 -30.25 9.10
C PRO A 151 -9.73 -29.41 9.48
N LEU A 152 -9.14 -28.69 8.51
CA LEU A 152 -8.06 -27.70 8.73
C LEU A 152 -8.35 -26.67 9.84
N SER A 153 -9.62 -26.53 10.25
CA SER A 153 -10.07 -25.57 11.26
C SER A 153 -10.02 -26.07 12.71
N GLN A 154 -9.55 -27.29 13.00
CA GLN A 154 -9.59 -27.88 14.35
C GLN A 154 -8.24 -28.39 14.88
N MET A 155 -7.13 -27.75 14.51
CA MET A 155 -5.88 -27.95 15.25
C MET A 155 -5.85 -27.03 16.49
N GLY A 156 -6.38 -27.53 17.60
CA GLY A 156 -5.74 -27.48 18.93
C GLY A 156 -5.27 -26.16 19.56
N PHE A 157 -5.82 -24.99 19.21
CA PHE A 157 -5.60 -23.76 19.98
C PHE A 157 -6.96 -23.10 20.28
N GLN A 158 -7.39 -23.10 21.55
CA GLN A 158 -8.50 -22.22 21.96
C GLN A 158 -7.96 -20.80 21.98
N ASP A 159 -8.23 -20.07 20.90
CA ASP A 159 -7.78 -18.70 20.68
C ASP A 159 -8.51 -17.74 21.64
N PRO A 160 -7.80 -16.91 22.44
CA PRO A 160 -8.42 -15.84 23.22
C PRO A 160 -9.34 -14.95 22.37
N ALA A 161 -9.00 -14.70 21.10
CA ALA A 161 -9.84 -13.94 20.17
C ALA A 161 -11.11 -14.71 19.73
N SER A 162 -11.15 -16.03 19.89
CA SER A 162 -12.38 -16.82 19.72
C SER A 162 -13.35 -16.67 20.90
N VAL A 163 -12.84 -16.24 22.06
CA VAL A 163 -13.61 -15.89 23.26
C VAL A 163 -13.85 -14.37 23.36
N GLY A 164 -13.23 -13.58 22.49
CA GLY A 164 -13.36 -12.12 22.45
C GLY A 164 -12.30 -11.35 23.24
N GLY A 165 -11.25 -12.02 23.74
CA GLY A 165 -10.04 -11.36 24.25
C GLY A 165 -9.20 -10.79 23.11
N GLY A 166 -8.50 -9.68 23.33
CA GLY A 166 -7.57 -9.09 22.36
C GLY A 166 -6.44 -10.03 21.96
N GLN A 167 -5.56 -9.60 21.06
CA GLN A 167 -4.38 -10.39 20.66
C GLN A 167 -3.26 -10.35 21.71
N GLN A 168 -3.43 -9.54 22.77
CA GLN A 168 -2.45 -9.30 23.85
C GLN A 168 -1.10 -8.80 23.33
N LEU A 169 -1.11 -7.95 22.30
CA LEU A 169 0.08 -7.31 21.73
C LEU A 169 0.30 -5.93 22.34
N THR A 170 1.57 -5.59 22.58
CA THR A 170 1.98 -4.24 22.98
C THR A 170 2.55 -3.48 21.78
N LEU A 171 1.91 -2.36 21.44
CA LEU A 171 2.25 -1.50 20.31
C LEU A 171 2.91 -0.21 20.81
N ILE A 172 4.05 0.17 20.22
CA ILE A 172 4.64 1.51 20.41
C ILE A 172 4.75 2.23 19.09
N SER A 173 4.12 3.40 19.03
CA SER A 173 4.29 4.38 17.96
C SER A 173 5.29 5.45 18.38
N LEU A 174 6.21 5.79 17.48
CA LEU A 174 7.26 6.76 17.74
C LEU A 174 7.34 7.86 16.67
N GLU A 175 7.52 9.10 17.12
CA GLU A 175 7.79 10.27 16.29
C GLU A 175 9.00 11.04 16.87
N VAL A 176 9.89 11.49 15.99
CA VAL A 176 11.14 12.15 16.37
C VAL A 176 11.17 13.54 15.76
N LEU A 177 11.49 14.54 16.58
CA LEU A 177 11.81 15.88 16.10
C LEU A 177 13.27 16.20 16.38
N ALA A 178 14.03 16.41 15.32
CA ALA A 178 15.41 16.86 15.36
C ALA A 178 15.52 18.34 14.96
N GLN A 179 16.66 18.94 15.32
CA GLN A 179 17.00 20.29 14.89
C GLN A 179 17.11 20.34 13.35
N SER A 180 16.84 21.51 12.77
CA SER A 180 17.06 21.75 11.32
C SER A 180 17.87 23.01 11.08
N ARG A 181 18.68 22.99 10.01
CA ARG A 181 19.50 24.12 9.56
C ARG A 181 18.76 24.91 8.49
N GLY A 182 17.94 25.86 8.91
CA GLY A 182 17.11 26.65 8.00
C GLY A 182 15.97 25.80 7.42
N ASP A 183 15.82 25.79 6.10
CA ASP A 183 14.78 25.02 5.40
C ASP A 183 15.24 23.59 5.00
N LEU A 184 16.46 23.18 5.37
CA LEU A 184 16.97 21.82 5.12
C LEU A 184 16.27 20.79 6.01
N ARG A 185 16.08 19.57 5.50
CA ARG A 185 15.63 18.44 6.32
C ARG A 185 16.71 18.04 7.33
N PRO A 186 16.33 17.57 8.54
CA PRO A 186 17.30 17.12 9.53
C PRO A 186 18.23 16.00 9.01
N ASP A 187 19.52 16.15 9.29
CA ASP A 187 20.57 15.20 8.94
C ASP A 187 21.24 14.66 10.22
N PRO A 188 21.14 13.36 10.55
CA PRO A 188 21.58 12.79 11.82
C PRO A 188 23.10 12.90 12.03
N ARG A 189 23.86 13.16 10.97
CA ARG A 189 25.30 13.46 11.06
C ARG A 189 25.57 14.74 11.84
N PHE A 190 24.71 15.75 11.70
CA PHE A 190 24.96 17.11 12.19
C PHE A 190 23.89 17.58 13.17
N ASP A 191 22.64 17.20 12.94
CA ASP A 191 21.48 17.75 13.60
C ASP A 191 21.07 16.84 14.77
N ALA A 192 20.97 17.43 15.96
CA ALA A 192 20.69 16.70 17.19
C ALA A 192 19.20 16.47 17.42
N VAL A 193 18.88 15.42 18.17
CA VAL A 193 17.50 15.08 18.56
C VAL A 193 17.02 16.01 19.67
N ASN A 194 15.84 16.62 19.48
CA ASN A 194 15.23 17.53 20.44
C ASN A 194 14.08 16.87 21.21
N VAL A 195 13.24 16.11 20.51
CA VAL A 195 12.05 15.46 21.09
C VAL A 195 11.92 14.03 20.54
N ILE A 196 11.67 13.08 21.44
CA ILE A 196 11.20 11.74 21.09
C ILE A 196 9.82 11.56 21.75
N ALA A 197 8.77 11.45 20.94
CA ALA A 197 7.42 11.16 21.40
C ALA A 197 7.13 9.66 21.21
N LEU A 198 6.72 9.01 22.29
CA LEU A 198 6.34 7.60 22.33
C LEU A 198 4.90 7.50 22.78
N VAL A 199 4.10 6.72 22.05
CA VAL A 199 2.72 6.42 22.42
C VAL A 199 2.57 4.91 22.45
N ILE A 200 2.16 4.40 23.60
CA ILE A 200 2.05 2.99 23.91
C ILE A 200 0.56 2.63 23.94
N GLN A 201 0.23 1.53 23.30
CA GLN A 201 -1.10 0.93 23.34
C GLN A 201 -0.96 -0.55 23.69
N GLU A 202 -1.61 -0.96 24.76
CA GLU A 202 -1.82 -2.37 25.12
C GLU A 202 -3.19 -2.81 24.59
N ASP A 203 -3.27 -4.03 24.05
CA ASP A 203 -4.50 -4.54 23.42
C ASP A 203 -5.73 -4.56 24.35
N ASP A 204 -5.54 -4.71 25.66
CA ASP A 204 -6.62 -4.83 26.64
C ASP A 204 -7.09 -3.46 27.19
N ASN A 205 -6.42 -2.36 26.83
CA ASN A 205 -6.68 -1.03 27.38
C ASN A 205 -6.87 0.02 26.26
N ASP A 206 -8.03 0.69 26.24
CA ASP A 206 -8.27 1.86 25.37
C ASP A 206 -7.45 3.10 25.77
N ILE A 207 -6.72 3.03 26.89
CA ILE A 207 -5.91 4.13 27.43
C ILE A 207 -4.55 4.14 26.73
N LEU A 208 -4.24 5.25 26.05
CA LEU A 208 -2.94 5.47 25.44
C LEU A 208 -1.97 6.11 26.43
N ASP A 209 -0.90 5.40 26.75
CA ASP A 209 0.20 5.94 27.55
C ASP A 209 1.15 6.73 26.65
N SER A 210 1.28 8.03 26.91
CA SER A 210 2.15 8.93 26.12
C SER A 210 3.37 9.35 26.93
N PHE A 211 4.57 9.09 26.39
CA PHE A 211 5.85 9.51 26.95
C PHE A 211 6.54 10.49 26.00
N VAL A 212 7.19 11.51 26.57
CA VAL A 212 7.97 12.49 25.80
C VAL A 212 9.34 12.62 26.44
N LEU A 213 10.38 12.31 25.66
CA LEU A 213 11.77 12.56 26.03
C LEU A 213 12.21 13.87 25.38
N LEU A 214 12.73 14.80 26.18
CA LEU A 214 13.16 16.12 25.74
C LEU A 214 14.64 16.33 26.02
N ARG A 215 15.36 16.91 25.06
CA ARG A 215 16.72 17.41 25.28
C ARG A 215 16.69 18.88 25.71
N GLY A 216 17.29 19.20 26.85
CA GLY A 216 17.47 20.59 27.27
C GLY A 216 18.05 20.74 28.68
N ASP A 217 18.70 21.89 28.93
CA ASP A 217 19.22 22.24 30.25
C ASP A 217 18.07 22.53 31.23
N VAL A 218 18.12 21.86 32.38
CA VAL A 218 17.06 21.77 33.39
C VAL A 218 16.74 23.14 34.00
N ALA A 219 15.43 23.46 34.11
CA ALA A 219 14.76 23.97 35.35
C ALA A 219 13.64 25.01 35.15
N GLU A 220 13.41 25.62 33.98
CA GLU A 220 12.36 26.65 33.87
C GLU A 220 11.26 26.36 32.83
N SER A 221 10.09 25.97 33.38
CA SER A 221 8.73 26.31 32.90
C SER A 221 8.06 25.53 31.76
N CYS A 222 8.26 24.21 31.65
CA CYS A 222 7.30 23.36 30.91
C CYS A 222 6.24 22.71 31.81
N GLN A 223 6.48 22.55 33.11
CA GLN A 223 5.49 21.96 34.02
C GLN A 223 4.41 22.93 34.53
N SER A 224 4.53 24.24 34.27
CA SER A 224 3.59 25.23 34.79
C SER A 224 2.72 25.82 33.67
N LYS A 225 1.45 25.34 33.62
CA LYS A 225 0.24 25.91 32.97
C LYS A 225 -0.29 25.24 31.69
N GLY A 226 0.14 24.04 31.34
CA GLY A 226 -0.57 23.15 30.42
C GLY A 226 -0.57 21.73 30.97
N THR A 227 -1.73 21.17 31.32
CA THR A 227 -1.83 19.78 31.75
C THR A 227 -1.52 18.88 30.55
N PHE A 228 -0.27 18.43 30.47
CA PHE A 228 0.10 17.35 29.56
C PHE A 228 -0.62 16.09 30.01
N ASN A 229 -1.45 15.49 29.15
CA ASN A 229 -1.85 14.09 29.30
C ASN A 229 -0.70 13.14 28.88
N CYS A 230 0.56 13.50 29.18
CA CYS A 230 1.75 12.72 28.86
C CYS A 230 2.84 12.88 29.93
N LYS A 231 3.62 11.82 30.12
CA LYS A 231 4.77 11.79 31.04
C LYS A 231 5.98 12.37 30.32
N VAL A 232 6.53 13.47 30.84
CA VAL A 232 7.67 14.17 30.24
C VAL A 232 8.94 13.87 31.03
N ILE A 233 9.98 13.39 30.34
CA ILE A 233 11.31 13.12 30.88
C ILE A 233 12.29 14.06 30.17
N VAL A 234 13.11 14.77 30.94
CA VAL A 234 14.07 15.74 30.40
C VAL A 234 15.48 15.21 30.59
N ALA A 235 16.24 15.15 29.51
CA ALA A 235 17.63 14.73 29.45
C ALA A 235 18.53 15.95 29.19
N SER A 236 19.68 16.00 29.86
CA SER A 236 20.70 17.06 29.70
C SER A 236 21.40 16.99 28.34
N ASP A 237 21.67 15.79 27.86
CA ASP A 237 22.39 15.53 26.62
C ASP A 237 21.72 14.40 25.80
N GLU A 238 22.24 14.15 24.60
CA GLU A 238 21.71 13.10 23.72
C GLU A 238 22.01 11.69 24.24
N GLU A 239 23.12 11.46 24.93
CA GLU A 239 23.48 10.13 25.44
C GLU A 239 22.48 9.68 26.51
N GLN A 240 22.15 10.57 27.45
CA GLN A 240 21.12 10.36 28.44
C GLN A 240 19.74 10.18 27.79
N LEU A 241 19.43 10.95 26.74
CA LEU A 241 18.18 10.82 25.97
C LEU A 241 18.03 9.42 25.36
N PHE A 242 19.10 8.88 24.76
CA PHE A 242 19.11 7.52 24.21
C PHE A 242 19.04 6.45 25.29
N ASN A 243 19.74 6.63 26.41
CA ASN A 243 19.68 5.70 27.54
C ASN A 243 18.27 5.62 28.13
N ASP A 244 17.59 6.75 28.28
CA ASP A 244 16.22 6.78 28.79
C ASP A 244 15.22 6.21 27.77
N PHE A 245 15.43 6.44 26.47
CA PHE A 245 14.67 5.75 25.41
C PHE A 245 14.83 4.23 25.51
N VAL A 246 16.05 3.71 25.65
CA VAL A 246 16.32 2.27 25.79
C VAL A 246 15.63 1.72 27.03
N LYS A 247 15.74 2.40 28.19
CA LYS A 247 15.07 1.98 29.43
C LYS A 247 13.55 1.84 29.26
N ILE A 248 12.90 2.79 28.57
CA ILE A 248 11.46 2.73 28.31
C ILE A 248 11.12 1.52 27.44
N ILE A 249 11.86 1.30 26.35
CA ILE A 249 11.59 0.16 25.47
C ILE A 249 11.79 -1.18 26.21
N LEU A 250 12.81 -1.28 27.05
CA LEU A 250 13.06 -2.49 27.83
C LEU A 250 12.04 -2.68 28.97
N SER A 251 11.53 -1.60 29.56
CA SER A 251 10.55 -1.69 30.66
C SER A 251 9.17 -2.11 30.18
N PHE A 252 8.75 -1.61 29.02
CA PHE A 252 7.45 -1.95 28.42
C PHE A 252 7.48 -3.20 27.54
N ASP A 253 8.67 -3.61 27.09
CA ASP A 253 8.93 -4.76 26.22
C ASP A 253 7.95 -4.93 25.04
N PRO A 254 7.79 -3.92 24.16
CA PRO A 254 6.79 -3.94 23.11
C PRO A 254 7.04 -5.00 22.03
N ASP A 255 5.97 -5.61 21.52
CA ASP A 255 6.04 -6.57 20.41
C ASP A 255 6.24 -5.86 19.08
N ILE A 256 5.59 -4.71 18.91
CA ILE A 256 5.56 -3.96 17.66
C ILE A 256 6.05 -2.53 17.89
N LEU A 257 7.08 -2.15 17.14
CA LEU A 257 7.57 -0.78 17.00
C LEU A 257 7.12 -0.22 15.66
N MET A 258 6.55 0.99 15.66
CA MET A 258 6.10 1.61 14.42
C MET A 258 6.28 3.12 14.39
N GLY A 259 6.31 3.66 13.18
CA GLY A 259 6.37 5.10 12.91
C GLY A 259 5.85 5.39 11.52
N TRP A 260 5.54 6.66 11.24
CA TRP A 260 5.01 7.04 9.93
C TRP A 260 6.01 6.70 8.82
N GLU A 261 7.26 7.18 8.96
CA GLU A 261 8.41 6.93 8.09
C GLU A 261 9.60 6.49 8.98
N ILE A 262 9.74 5.17 9.13
CA ILE A 262 10.67 4.61 10.11
C ILE A 262 12.13 4.57 9.65
N GLN A 263 12.39 4.72 8.34
CA GLN A 263 13.72 4.52 7.75
C GLN A 263 14.63 5.73 7.96
N GLY A 264 14.15 6.93 7.70
CA GLY A 264 14.92 8.18 7.80
C GLY A 264 14.30 9.23 8.72
N GLY A 265 13.06 9.04 9.19
CA GLY A 265 12.37 9.98 10.08
C GLY A 265 12.36 9.56 11.55
N SER A 266 11.90 8.34 11.83
CA SER A 266 11.65 7.86 13.20
C SER A 266 12.83 7.02 13.75
N LEU A 267 12.70 5.69 13.82
CA LEU A 267 13.68 4.82 14.49
C LEU A 267 15.02 4.78 13.76
N GLY A 268 15.00 4.81 12.42
CA GLY A 268 16.20 4.86 11.62
C GLY A 268 16.99 6.16 11.80
N TYR A 269 16.32 7.30 12.01
CA TYR A 269 17.00 8.55 12.37
C TYR A 269 17.71 8.42 13.72
N LEU A 270 17.04 7.85 14.73
CA LEU A 270 17.63 7.61 16.04
C LEU A 270 18.83 6.66 15.95
N ALA A 271 18.72 5.58 15.17
CA ALA A 271 19.79 4.62 14.97
C ALA A 271 21.00 5.25 14.27
N GLU A 272 20.79 6.01 13.19
CA GLU A 272 21.85 6.75 12.51
C GLU A 272 22.52 7.77 13.46
N ARG A 273 21.74 8.56 14.22
CA ARG A 273 22.28 9.55 15.17
C ARG A 273 23.07 8.89 16.30
N ALA A 274 22.52 7.83 16.90
CA ALA A 274 23.15 7.08 17.96
C ALA A 274 24.48 6.47 17.50
N ALA A 275 24.54 5.95 16.27
CA ALA A 275 25.78 5.43 15.69
C ALA A 275 26.89 6.50 15.59
N HIS A 276 26.54 7.75 15.25
CA HIS A 276 27.49 8.87 15.25
C HIS A 276 28.00 9.24 16.65
N LEU A 277 27.26 8.90 17.70
CA LEU A 277 27.66 9.05 19.10
C LEU A 277 28.33 7.78 19.67
N GLY A 278 28.52 6.73 18.86
CA GLY A 278 29.12 5.46 19.28
C GLY A 278 28.18 4.49 20.00
N ILE A 279 26.85 4.71 19.92
CA ILE A 279 25.82 3.89 20.58
C ILE A 279 25.16 2.97 19.54
N VAL A 280 25.23 1.65 19.77
CA VAL A 280 24.60 0.64 18.91
C VAL A 280 23.12 0.44 19.29
N LEU A 281 22.30 1.47 19.01
CA LEU A 281 20.94 1.58 19.52
C LEU A 281 20.04 0.36 19.23
N LEU A 282 20.06 -0.16 18.00
CA LEU A 282 19.20 -1.28 17.59
C LEU A 282 19.52 -2.58 18.36
N SER A 283 20.79 -2.78 18.74
CA SER A 283 21.19 -3.90 19.59
C SER A 283 20.73 -3.69 21.04
N CYS A 284 20.82 -2.46 21.55
CA CYS A 284 20.41 -2.14 22.93
C CYS A 284 18.91 -2.33 23.16
N ILE A 285 18.08 -2.13 22.14
CA ILE A 285 16.62 -2.33 22.23
C ILE A 285 16.16 -3.72 21.80
N SER A 286 17.07 -4.61 21.39
CA SER A 286 16.72 -5.99 21.02
C SER A 286 16.29 -6.81 22.23
N ARG A 287 15.48 -7.86 22.00
CA ARG A 287 15.22 -8.90 23.02
C ARG A 287 16.35 -9.93 23.15
N ILE A 288 17.34 -9.88 22.25
CA ILE A 288 18.54 -10.71 22.35
C ILE A 288 19.56 -9.92 23.15
N HIS A 289 19.92 -10.42 24.34
CA HIS A 289 21.05 -9.87 25.08
C HIS A 289 22.32 -10.10 24.25
N ALA A 290 23.02 -9.03 23.90
CA ALA A 290 24.36 -9.13 23.36
C ALA A 290 25.19 -9.94 24.36
N LEU A 291 25.68 -11.11 23.95
CA LEU A 291 26.77 -11.79 24.67
C LEU A 291 27.89 -10.76 24.76
N GLU A 292 28.20 -10.32 25.97
CA GLU A 292 29.32 -9.44 26.24
C GLU A 292 30.56 -10.08 25.62
N THR A 293 30.98 -9.56 24.46
CA THR A 293 32.33 -9.81 23.98
C THR A 293 33.21 -9.09 24.98
N ASN A 294 33.78 -9.87 25.90
CA ASN A 294 34.83 -9.45 26.82
C ASN A 294 36.01 -8.91 26.02
N SER A 295 35.88 -7.68 25.52
CA SER A 295 37.01 -6.87 25.11
C SER A 295 37.70 -6.45 26.40
N SER A 296 38.75 -7.20 26.71
CA SER A 296 39.68 -6.98 27.80
C SER A 296 39.88 -5.49 28.09
N LYS A 297 39.49 -5.07 29.30
CA LYS A 297 40.03 -3.88 29.97
C LYS A 297 41.55 -3.99 29.95
N LYS A 298 42.22 -3.34 28.99
CA LYS A 298 43.66 -3.08 29.11
C LYS A 298 43.82 -1.90 30.04
N SER A 299 44.45 -2.20 31.17
CA SER A 299 44.81 -1.30 32.24
C SER A 299 45.58 -0.08 31.74
N ALA A 300 45.18 1.07 32.25
CA ALA A 300 45.96 2.29 32.19
C ALA A 300 47.31 2.09 32.90
N THR A 301 48.40 2.46 32.23
CA THR A 301 49.65 2.87 32.88
C THR A 301 50.06 4.21 32.28
N PRO A 302 50.36 5.24 33.10
CA PRO A 302 50.71 6.56 32.60
C PRO A 302 52.23 6.60 32.32
N VAL A 303 52.62 6.70 31.05
CA VAL A 303 53.99 7.05 30.68
C VAL A 303 54.03 8.52 30.29
N ARG A 304 54.93 9.22 30.94
CA ARG A 304 55.20 10.66 30.95
C ARG A 304 55.77 11.12 29.59
N GLU A 305 55.13 12.07 28.91
CA GLU A 305 55.74 12.76 27.78
C GLU A 305 56.53 14.01 28.22
N ARG A 306 57.66 14.26 27.54
CA ARG A 306 58.29 15.58 27.41
C ARG A 306 58.21 16.00 25.92
N PRO A 307 58.06 17.31 25.63
CA PRO A 307 57.67 17.78 24.31
C PRO A 307 58.88 18.04 23.40
N GLY A 308 58.73 17.72 22.11
CA GLY A 308 59.65 18.08 21.04
C GLY A 308 58.93 18.11 19.70
N HIS A 309 58.80 19.31 19.14
CA HIS A 309 58.17 19.63 17.86
C HIS A 309 58.67 18.78 16.68
N ILE A 310 57.75 18.40 15.78
CA ILE A 310 57.72 18.74 14.32
C ILE A 310 56.48 18.04 13.71
N LEU A 311 55.57 18.81 13.13
CA LEU A 311 54.55 18.33 12.18
C LEU A 311 55.25 17.99 10.86
N PRO A 312 54.87 16.88 10.17
CA PRO A 312 54.00 17.10 9.01
C PRO A 312 52.95 16.00 8.74
N GLU A 313 51.91 16.45 8.04
CA GLU A 313 51.04 15.74 7.10
C GLU A 313 50.04 14.69 7.60
N ALA A 314 48.78 15.07 7.43
CA ALA A 314 47.57 14.29 7.62
C ALA A 314 47.62 12.98 6.82
N SER A 315 47.84 11.88 7.54
CA SER A 315 47.61 10.53 7.05
C SER A 315 46.19 10.13 7.43
N ILE A 316 45.37 9.93 6.40
CA ILE A 316 44.01 9.40 6.43
C ILE A 316 44.02 8.10 7.25
N VAL A 317 43.46 8.14 8.46
CA VAL A 317 43.10 6.91 9.17
C VAL A 317 41.77 6.46 8.58
N ASN A 318 41.85 5.42 7.75
CA ASN A 318 40.70 4.68 7.26
C ASN A 318 39.80 4.30 8.46
N PRO A 319 38.50 4.61 8.44
CA PRO A 319 37.58 4.08 9.44
C PRO A 319 37.46 2.57 9.21
N ILE A 320 38.08 1.81 10.09
CA ILE A 320 37.98 0.35 10.13
C ILE A 320 36.55 0.01 10.61
N VAL A 321 35.74 -0.45 9.65
CA VAL A 321 34.62 -1.40 9.79
C VAL A 321 33.50 -0.99 10.76
N VAL A 322 32.54 -0.19 10.25
CA VAL A 322 31.18 -0.05 10.83
C VAL A 322 30.09 -0.40 9.79
N GLU A 323 30.48 -0.86 8.59
CA GLU A 323 29.55 -1.12 7.48
C GLU A 323 28.75 -2.43 7.61
N ASP A 324 29.12 -3.37 8.49
CA ASP A 324 28.51 -4.72 8.54
C ASP A 324 27.31 -4.88 9.48
N ALA A 325 26.90 -3.85 10.24
CA ALA A 325 25.79 -3.97 11.20
C ALA A 325 24.40 -3.72 10.61
N ILE A 326 24.31 -3.23 9.37
CA ILE A 326 23.07 -3.13 8.63
C ILE A 326 23.19 -4.14 7.50
N ILE A 327 22.70 -5.36 7.71
CA ILE A 327 22.44 -6.30 6.60
C ILE A 327 21.72 -5.49 5.52
N GLU A 328 22.31 -5.35 4.33
CA GLU A 328 21.72 -4.63 3.20
C GLU A 328 20.50 -5.41 2.68
N ASP A 329 19.41 -5.37 3.45
CA ASP A 329 18.10 -5.85 3.05
C ASP A 329 17.49 -4.83 2.09
N GLU A 330 18.01 -4.78 0.86
CA GLU A 330 17.54 -3.90 -0.20
C GLU A 330 16.05 -4.12 -0.45
N TRP A 331 15.61 -5.38 -0.40
CA TRP A 331 14.20 -5.74 -0.54
C TRP A 331 13.35 -5.16 0.60
N GLY A 332 13.80 -5.28 1.85
CA GLY A 332 13.15 -4.69 3.02
C GLY A 332 13.13 -3.17 2.98
N ARG A 333 14.23 -2.52 2.56
CA ARG A 333 14.26 -1.06 2.35
C ARG A 333 13.27 -0.60 1.29
N THR A 334 13.12 -1.35 0.21
CA THR A 334 12.26 -0.97 -0.93
C THR A 334 10.79 -1.34 -0.74
N HIS A 335 10.48 -2.41 -0.02
CA HIS A 335 9.13 -2.99 0.07
C HIS A 335 8.55 -3.09 1.51
N ALA A 336 9.37 -3.01 2.56
CA ALA A 336 8.96 -3.16 3.97
C ALA A 336 9.63 -2.09 4.87
N SER A 337 9.93 -2.39 6.13
CA SER A 337 10.59 -1.45 7.05
C SER A 337 12.06 -1.22 6.71
N GLY A 338 12.81 -2.27 6.37
CA GLY A 338 14.26 -2.20 6.14
C GLY A 338 15.09 -1.95 7.41
N VAL A 339 14.44 -1.79 8.56
CA VAL A 339 15.04 -1.68 9.90
C VAL A 339 14.58 -2.89 10.68
N HIS A 340 15.54 -3.59 11.29
CA HIS A 340 15.31 -4.85 12.00
C HIS A 340 15.74 -4.72 13.46
N VAL A 341 14.90 -5.17 14.39
CA VAL A 341 15.20 -5.25 15.82
C VAL A 341 14.89 -6.67 16.25
N ALA A 342 15.92 -7.46 16.59
CA ALA A 342 15.71 -8.87 16.86
C ALA A 342 14.77 -9.07 18.06
N GLY A 343 13.77 -9.92 17.87
CA GLY A 343 12.68 -10.19 18.83
C GLY A 343 11.50 -9.21 18.77
N ARG A 344 11.54 -8.16 17.94
CA ARG A 344 10.46 -7.16 17.80
C ARG A 344 10.08 -6.96 16.34
N ILE A 345 8.82 -6.69 16.07
CA ILE A 345 8.32 -6.39 14.72
C ILE A 345 8.41 -4.89 14.47
N VAL A 346 9.01 -4.49 13.36
CA VAL A 346 9.17 -3.07 12.99
C VAL A 346 8.27 -2.74 11.80
N LEU A 347 7.34 -1.81 11.95
CA LEU A 347 6.37 -1.44 10.90
C LEU A 347 6.61 -0.02 10.38
N ASN A 348 6.69 0.11 9.05
CA ASN A 348 6.73 1.39 8.36
C ASN A 348 5.33 1.74 7.82
N ILE A 349 4.63 2.65 8.48
CA ILE A 349 3.18 2.84 8.28
C ILE A 349 2.88 3.40 6.89
N TRP A 350 3.64 4.36 6.36
CA TRP A 350 3.33 4.93 5.04
C TRP A 350 3.38 3.86 3.93
N ARG A 351 4.28 2.88 4.05
CA ARG A 351 4.40 1.75 3.10
C ARG A 351 3.22 0.80 3.23
N LEU A 352 2.79 0.50 4.46
CA LEU A 352 1.58 -0.28 4.71
C LEU A 352 0.36 0.42 4.10
N MET A 353 0.21 1.72 4.31
CA MET A 353 -0.89 2.52 3.74
C MET A 353 -0.91 2.51 2.21
N ARG A 354 0.25 2.40 1.56
CA ARG A 354 0.35 2.27 0.10
C ARG A 354 -0.27 0.98 -0.43
N GLY A 355 -0.14 -0.12 0.32
CA GLY A 355 -0.78 -1.40 0.01
C GLY A 355 -2.28 -1.39 0.27
N GLU A 356 -2.73 -0.67 1.29
CA GLU A 356 -4.10 -0.70 1.78
C GLU A 356 -5.05 0.29 1.09
N VAL A 357 -4.61 1.54 0.92
CA VAL A 357 -5.46 2.63 0.40
C VAL A 357 -4.92 3.13 -0.92
N LYS A 358 -5.80 3.36 -1.92
CA LYS A 358 -5.39 3.84 -3.25
C LYS A 358 -5.46 5.37 -3.33
N LEU A 359 -4.39 6.03 -2.85
CA LEU A 359 -4.27 7.49 -2.87
C LEU A 359 -3.35 8.01 -3.97
N LYS A 360 -3.40 9.33 -4.20
CA LYS A 360 -2.46 10.06 -5.07
C LYS A 360 -1.19 10.48 -4.32
N MET A 361 -1.32 10.81 -3.05
CA MET A 361 -0.22 11.16 -2.15
C MET A 361 -0.35 10.32 -0.88
N TYR A 362 0.78 9.88 -0.35
CA TYR A 362 0.85 9.03 0.85
C TYR A 362 1.55 9.76 2.00
N THR A 363 1.34 11.08 2.09
CA THR A 363 1.71 11.83 3.28
C THR A 363 0.70 11.52 4.39
N ILE A 364 1.09 11.70 5.66
CA ILE A 364 0.21 11.41 6.80
C ILE A 364 -1.08 12.24 6.74
N GLU A 365 -1.00 13.47 6.21
CA GLU A 365 -2.14 14.37 6.07
C GLU A 365 -3.17 13.84 5.06
N ALA A 366 -2.69 13.29 3.94
CA ALA A 366 -3.56 12.72 2.91
C ALA A 366 -4.25 11.43 3.40
N VAL A 367 -3.51 10.59 4.13
CA VAL A 367 -4.06 9.34 4.68
C VAL A 367 -5.03 9.62 5.82
N ALA A 368 -4.72 10.55 6.72
CA ALA A 368 -5.63 10.94 7.80
C ALA A 368 -6.95 11.52 7.27
N GLU A 369 -6.91 12.32 6.20
CA GLU A 369 -8.13 12.84 5.57
C GLU A 369 -8.97 11.72 4.93
N GLU A 370 -8.35 10.67 4.36
CA GLU A 370 -9.11 9.56 3.77
C GLU A 370 -9.63 8.56 4.81
N VAL A 371 -8.78 8.16 5.76
CA VAL A 371 -9.06 7.08 6.71
C VAL A 371 -9.88 7.59 7.90
N LEU A 372 -9.45 8.71 8.50
CA LEU A 372 -10.06 9.27 9.72
C LEU A 372 -11.03 10.42 9.43
N ARG A 373 -11.09 10.91 8.18
CA ARG A 373 -11.88 12.09 7.79
C ARG A 373 -11.49 13.35 8.59
N ARG A 374 -10.24 13.40 9.07
CA ARG A 374 -9.68 14.50 9.88
C ARG A 374 -8.61 15.23 9.07
N LYS A 375 -8.71 16.56 9.02
CA LYS A 375 -7.65 17.42 8.45
C LYS A 375 -6.64 17.75 9.53
N ILE A 376 -5.38 17.52 9.23
CA ILE A 376 -4.26 17.77 10.13
C ILE A 376 -3.25 18.73 9.46
N PRO A 377 -2.55 19.57 10.24
CA PRO A 377 -1.56 20.48 9.70
C PRO A 377 -0.23 19.76 9.43
N SER A 378 0.49 20.22 8.41
CA SER A 378 1.89 19.86 8.14
C SER A 378 2.74 21.09 8.38
N ILE A 379 3.62 21.05 9.39
CA ILE A 379 4.44 22.19 9.81
C ILE A 379 5.89 21.97 9.36
N PRO A 380 6.53 22.94 8.67
CA PRO A 380 7.92 22.82 8.22
C PRO A 380 8.92 22.69 9.38
N TYR A 381 10.01 21.95 9.18
CA TYR A 381 11.06 21.71 10.19
C TYR A 381 11.67 23.00 10.75
N ARG A 382 11.86 24.03 9.91
CA ARG A 382 12.36 25.35 10.34
C ARG A 382 11.49 25.96 11.44
N VAL A 383 10.17 25.86 11.28
CA VAL A 383 9.19 26.42 12.22
C VAL A 383 9.18 25.61 13.50
N LEU A 384 9.21 24.28 13.41
CA LEU A 384 9.30 23.38 14.59
C LEU A 384 10.58 23.65 15.39
N THR A 385 11.71 23.84 14.72
CA THR A 385 13.00 24.17 15.34
C THR A 385 12.96 25.52 16.03
N LEU A 386 12.35 26.53 15.40
CA LEU A 386 12.17 27.86 15.98
C LEU A 386 11.26 27.81 17.22
N TRP A 387 10.13 27.11 17.13
CA TRP A 387 9.20 26.92 18.25
C TRP A 387 9.85 26.20 19.42
N PHE A 388 10.73 25.23 19.15
CA PHE A 388 11.43 24.48 20.19
C PHE A 388 12.58 25.30 20.83
N SER A 389 13.44 25.92 20.02
CA SER A 389 14.69 26.52 20.50
C SER A 389 14.51 27.95 21.01
N ASN A 390 13.74 28.76 20.29
CA ASN A 390 13.57 30.20 20.56
C ASN A 390 12.14 30.56 20.98
N GLY A 391 11.25 29.59 21.05
CA GLY A 391 9.85 29.81 21.37
C GLY A 391 9.64 30.06 22.86
N HIS A 392 8.74 31.00 23.18
CA HIS A 392 8.13 31.10 24.50
C HIS A 392 7.54 29.73 24.92
N SER A 393 7.34 29.50 26.21
CA SER A 393 6.85 28.21 26.76
C SER A 393 5.65 27.61 26.00
N ARG A 394 4.72 28.44 25.53
CA ARG A 394 3.56 28.02 24.71
C ARG A 394 3.93 27.51 23.31
N ALA A 395 4.92 28.10 22.65
CA ALA A 395 5.39 27.64 21.34
C ALA A 395 6.13 26.30 21.46
N ARG A 396 6.95 26.14 22.52
CA ARG A 396 7.58 24.85 22.87
C ARG A 396 6.53 23.77 23.15
N TYR A 397 5.52 24.09 23.95
CA TYR A 397 4.38 23.19 24.21
C TYR A 397 3.73 22.71 22.90
N ARG A 398 3.44 23.64 21.98
CA ARG A 398 2.83 23.31 20.68
C ARG A 398 3.70 22.40 19.83
N CYS A 399 5.02 22.58 19.85
CA CYS A 399 5.96 21.71 19.14
C CYS A 399 5.91 20.27 19.70
N ILE A 400 5.88 20.13 21.03
CA ILE A 400 5.75 18.84 21.70
C ILE A 400 4.40 18.19 21.41
N GLU A 401 3.31 18.96 21.52
CA GLU A 401 1.95 18.51 21.21
C GLU A 401 1.86 18.02 19.75
N TYR A 402 2.49 18.71 18.80
CA TYR A 402 2.56 18.28 17.41
C TYR A 402 3.24 16.91 17.24
N ALA A 403 4.36 16.66 17.95
CA ALA A 403 5.03 15.35 17.91
C ALA A 403 4.16 14.24 18.50
N VAL A 404 3.55 14.49 19.67
CA VAL A 404 2.69 13.52 20.36
C VAL A 404 1.46 13.20 19.53
N GLU A 405 0.80 14.20 18.95
CA GLU A 405 -0.37 13.99 18.10
C GLU A 405 -0.04 13.18 16.85
N ARG A 406 1.15 13.37 16.24
CA ARG A 406 1.59 12.54 15.09
C ARG A 406 1.88 11.10 15.50
N ALA A 407 2.50 10.88 16.66
CA ALA A 407 2.69 9.54 17.20
C ALA A 407 1.35 8.84 17.51
N LYS A 408 0.35 9.55 18.06
CA LYS A 408 -1.01 9.01 18.28
C LYS A 408 -1.72 8.68 16.97
N LEU A 409 -1.59 9.56 15.99
CA LEU A 409 -2.26 9.42 14.70
C LEU A 409 -1.90 8.11 13.96
N ASN A 410 -0.65 7.67 14.10
CA ASN A 410 -0.20 6.37 13.59
C ASN A 410 -1.05 5.20 14.13
N LEU A 411 -1.31 5.18 15.45
CA LEU A 411 -2.15 4.18 16.10
C LEU A 411 -3.61 4.32 15.65
N GLU A 412 -4.15 5.54 15.63
CA GLU A 412 -5.52 5.81 15.18
C GLU A 412 -5.79 5.28 13.76
N ILE A 413 -4.85 5.51 12.84
CA ILE A 413 -4.94 5.02 11.45
C ILE A 413 -4.92 3.49 11.41
N MET A 414 -3.99 2.86 12.13
CA MET A 414 -3.84 1.40 12.18
C MET A 414 -5.09 0.71 12.78
N ASN A 415 -5.64 1.30 13.84
CA ASN A 415 -6.84 0.81 14.53
C ASN A 415 -8.10 0.99 13.68
N GLN A 416 -8.25 2.13 12.99
CA GLN A 416 -9.39 2.38 12.10
C GLN A 416 -9.45 1.38 10.94
N LEU A 417 -8.28 0.96 10.44
CA LEU A 417 -8.16 -0.05 9.38
C LEU A 417 -8.09 -1.49 9.90
N ASP A 418 -8.11 -1.68 11.23
CA ASP A 418 -8.04 -2.99 11.90
C ASP A 418 -6.86 -3.84 11.39
N MET A 419 -5.71 -3.19 11.13
CA MET A 419 -4.62 -3.83 10.40
C MET A 419 -3.95 -4.95 11.17
N ILE A 420 -3.70 -4.77 12.46
CA ILE A 420 -3.01 -5.76 13.30
C ILE A 420 -3.86 -7.02 13.41
N ASN A 421 -5.12 -6.90 13.85
CA ASN A 421 -6.05 -8.03 13.97
C ASN A 421 -6.24 -8.78 12.66
N ARG A 422 -6.46 -8.05 11.55
CA ARG A 422 -6.57 -8.67 10.23
C ARG A 422 -5.29 -9.41 9.85
N THR A 423 -4.13 -8.84 10.08
CA THR A 423 -2.84 -9.46 9.75
C THR A 423 -2.61 -10.73 10.57
N SER A 424 -2.94 -10.72 11.86
CA SER A 424 -2.90 -11.92 12.72
C SER A 424 -3.83 -13.02 12.20
N GLU A 425 -5.06 -12.67 11.79
CA GLU A 425 -5.99 -13.64 11.19
C GLU A 425 -5.47 -14.20 9.86
N LEU A 426 -4.87 -13.35 9.02
CA LEU A 426 -4.24 -13.80 7.78
C LEU A 426 -3.07 -14.75 8.05
N ALA A 427 -2.22 -14.45 9.03
CA ALA A 427 -1.09 -15.27 9.43
C ALA A 427 -1.54 -16.67 9.85
N ARG A 428 -2.60 -16.75 10.67
CA ARG A 428 -3.21 -18.01 11.12
C ARG A 428 -3.75 -18.84 9.97
N ILE A 429 -4.47 -18.23 9.02
CA ILE A 429 -5.03 -18.94 7.85
C ILE A 429 -3.93 -19.42 6.92
N PHE A 430 -2.94 -18.56 6.64
CA PHE A 430 -1.85 -18.89 5.74
C PHE A 430 -0.78 -19.77 6.40
N GLY A 431 -0.81 -19.95 7.72
CA GLY A 431 0.19 -20.71 8.47
C GLY A 431 1.60 -20.16 8.25
N ILE A 432 1.78 -18.84 8.38
CA ILE A 432 3.07 -18.14 8.28
C ILE A 432 3.20 -17.12 9.43
N ASP A 433 4.40 -16.62 9.68
CA ASP A 433 4.62 -15.59 10.69
C ASP A 433 3.95 -14.25 10.33
N PHE A 434 3.64 -13.44 11.35
CA PHE A 434 2.91 -12.18 11.20
C PHE A 434 3.58 -11.23 10.20
N PHE A 435 4.90 -11.03 10.32
CA PHE A 435 5.61 -10.07 9.49
C PHE A 435 5.69 -10.55 8.03
N SER A 436 5.78 -11.84 7.78
CA SER A 436 5.72 -12.42 6.43
C SER A 436 4.39 -12.20 5.72
N VAL A 437 3.28 -11.98 6.43
CA VAL A 437 2.01 -11.59 5.79
C VAL A 437 2.13 -10.21 5.14
N LEU A 438 2.86 -9.29 5.77
CA LEU A 438 3.04 -7.92 5.30
C LEU A 438 4.17 -7.80 4.28
N SER A 439 5.28 -8.50 4.53
CA SER A 439 6.49 -8.43 3.71
C SER A 439 6.43 -9.40 2.51
N ARG A 440 6.15 -10.69 2.73
CA ARG A 440 6.31 -11.70 1.68
C ARG A 440 5.16 -11.72 0.67
N GLY A 441 5.52 -12.07 -0.56
CA GLY A 441 4.61 -12.17 -1.71
C GLY A 441 3.62 -13.35 -1.62
N SER A 442 2.79 -13.46 -2.65
CA SER A 442 1.71 -14.46 -2.72
C SER A 442 2.20 -15.90 -2.81
N GLN A 443 3.34 -16.16 -3.46
CA GLN A 443 3.90 -17.51 -3.62
C GLN A 443 4.13 -18.20 -2.28
N TYR A 444 4.72 -17.50 -1.30
CA TYR A 444 5.00 -18.05 0.03
C TYR A 444 3.72 -18.50 0.76
N ARG A 445 2.62 -17.79 0.55
CA ARG A 445 1.31 -18.11 1.15
C ARG A 445 0.72 -19.37 0.54
N VAL A 446 0.83 -19.53 -0.78
CA VAL A 446 0.37 -20.73 -1.50
C VAL A 446 1.24 -21.93 -1.11
N GLU A 447 2.57 -21.76 -1.08
CA GLU A 447 3.53 -22.79 -0.65
C GLU A 447 3.21 -23.32 0.74
N SER A 448 3.02 -22.44 1.74
CA SER A 448 2.72 -22.89 3.11
C SER A 448 1.48 -23.78 3.15
N MET A 449 0.39 -23.38 2.49
CA MET A 449 -0.85 -24.17 2.47
C MET A 449 -0.71 -25.46 1.67
N LEU A 450 -0.09 -25.39 0.50
CA LEU A 450 0.10 -26.53 -0.40
C LEU A 450 0.97 -27.61 0.24
N LEU A 451 2.11 -27.22 0.83
CA LEU A 451 3.06 -28.16 1.44
C LEU A 451 2.48 -28.82 2.69
N ARG A 452 1.72 -28.09 3.52
CA ARG A 452 1.02 -28.68 4.67
C ARG A 452 0.03 -29.75 4.24
N LEU A 453 -0.72 -29.52 3.16
CA LEU A 453 -1.63 -30.53 2.60
C LEU A 453 -0.89 -31.70 1.95
N ALA A 454 0.16 -31.41 1.16
CA ALA A 454 0.98 -32.42 0.49
C ALA A 454 1.62 -33.39 1.50
N ARG A 455 2.09 -32.87 2.64
CA ARG A 455 2.66 -33.68 3.74
C ARG A 455 1.68 -34.70 4.29
N THR A 456 0.38 -34.38 4.37
CA THR A 456 -0.64 -35.34 4.85
C THR A 456 -0.82 -36.57 3.95
N GLN A 457 -0.32 -36.49 2.71
CA GLN A 457 -0.43 -37.54 1.70
C GLN A 457 0.96 -38.10 1.31
N ASN A 458 1.99 -37.81 2.12
CA ASN A 458 3.38 -38.27 1.90
C ASN A 458 3.97 -37.83 0.54
N TYR A 459 3.57 -36.66 0.03
CA TYR A 459 4.21 -36.08 -1.15
C TYR A 459 5.50 -35.33 -0.79
N LEU A 460 6.47 -35.41 -1.69
CA LEU A 460 7.67 -34.57 -1.71
C LEU A 460 7.52 -33.52 -2.82
N ALA A 461 7.79 -32.25 -2.50
CA ALA A 461 7.73 -31.16 -3.45
C ALA A 461 9.05 -30.99 -4.19
N LEU A 462 8.97 -30.57 -5.46
CA LEU A 462 10.14 -30.23 -6.27
C LEU A 462 10.63 -28.82 -5.89
N SER A 463 11.95 -28.67 -5.81
CA SER A 463 12.62 -27.38 -5.56
C SER A 463 13.57 -27.06 -6.72
N PRO A 464 13.04 -26.63 -7.88
CA PRO A 464 13.87 -26.27 -9.03
C PRO A 464 14.74 -25.04 -8.77
N GLY A 465 15.95 -25.04 -9.32
CA GLY A 465 16.81 -23.87 -9.40
C GLY A 465 16.38 -22.90 -10.52
N ASN A 466 16.93 -21.70 -10.52
CA ASN A 466 16.59 -20.64 -11.50
C ASN A 466 16.83 -21.09 -12.96
N HIS A 467 17.89 -21.86 -13.22
CA HIS A 467 18.18 -22.40 -14.55
C HIS A 467 17.10 -23.39 -15.03
N GLN A 468 16.61 -24.26 -14.13
CA GLN A 468 15.55 -25.21 -14.46
C GLN A 468 14.23 -24.48 -14.75
N VAL A 469 13.90 -23.47 -13.95
CA VAL A 469 12.73 -22.59 -14.17
C VAL A 469 12.84 -21.87 -15.52
N ALA A 470 14.01 -21.33 -15.87
CA ALA A 470 14.22 -20.67 -17.16
C ALA A 470 14.19 -21.64 -18.35
N SER A 471 14.54 -22.90 -18.13
CA SER A 471 14.55 -23.95 -19.17
C SER A 471 13.19 -24.59 -19.43
N GLN A 472 12.19 -24.34 -18.58
CA GLN A 472 10.86 -24.92 -18.72
C GLN A 472 10.21 -24.50 -20.05
N PRO A 473 9.24 -25.27 -20.57
CA PRO A 473 8.47 -24.88 -21.74
C PRO A 473 7.79 -23.51 -21.53
N ALA A 474 7.81 -22.67 -22.57
CA ALA A 474 7.04 -21.44 -22.53
C ALA A 474 5.54 -21.76 -22.44
N MET A 475 4.80 -20.96 -21.67
CA MET A 475 3.34 -21.05 -21.62
C MET A 475 2.77 -20.48 -22.91
N GLU A 476 1.95 -21.28 -23.61
CA GLU A 476 1.45 -20.98 -24.96
C GLU A 476 -0.02 -20.51 -24.93
N CYS A 477 -0.76 -20.85 -23.88
CA CYS A 477 -2.20 -20.58 -23.82
C CYS A 477 -2.48 -19.18 -23.29
N LEU A 478 -3.27 -18.41 -24.05
CA LEU A 478 -3.72 -17.07 -23.67
C LEU A 478 -5.21 -17.06 -23.32
N PRO A 479 -5.61 -16.33 -22.25
CA PRO A 479 -7.01 -16.15 -21.92
C PRO A 479 -7.75 -15.44 -23.06
N LEU A 480 -9.06 -15.70 -23.17
CA LEU A 480 -9.89 -15.03 -24.16
C LEU A 480 -10.27 -13.63 -23.67
N VAL A 481 -9.83 -12.61 -24.41
CA VAL A 481 -10.36 -11.25 -24.30
C VAL A 481 -10.87 -10.84 -25.68
N MET A 482 -12.18 -10.77 -25.82
CA MET A 482 -12.83 -10.37 -27.07
C MET A 482 -12.51 -8.91 -27.37
N GLU A 483 -12.42 -8.55 -28.65
CA GLU A 483 -12.44 -7.13 -29.02
C GLU A 483 -13.87 -6.61 -28.78
N PRO A 484 -14.06 -5.56 -27.96
CA PRO A 484 -15.40 -5.01 -27.78
C PRO A 484 -15.86 -4.34 -29.06
N GLU A 485 -17.14 -4.54 -29.39
CA GLU A 485 -17.82 -3.65 -30.32
C GLU A 485 -17.88 -2.25 -29.69
N SER A 486 -16.99 -1.37 -30.14
CA SER A 486 -16.76 -0.08 -29.49
C SER A 486 -17.87 0.89 -29.86
N GLY A 487 -18.59 1.40 -28.86
CA GLY A 487 -19.78 2.19 -29.10
C GLY A 487 -20.51 2.60 -27.84
N PHE A 488 -21.56 3.40 -28.04
CA PHE A 488 -22.54 3.72 -27.03
C PHE A 488 -23.72 2.74 -27.14
N TYR A 489 -24.10 2.15 -26.02
CA TYR A 489 -25.24 1.24 -25.89
C TYR A 489 -26.30 1.87 -25.00
N ALA A 490 -27.41 2.26 -25.62
CA ALA A 490 -28.58 2.77 -24.90
C ALA A 490 -29.38 1.64 -24.25
N ASP A 491 -29.46 0.49 -24.93
CA ASP A 491 -30.14 -0.72 -24.47
C ASP A 491 -29.39 -1.45 -23.35
N PRO A 492 -30.08 -2.32 -22.58
CA PRO A 492 -29.46 -3.07 -21.49
C PRO A 492 -28.36 -4.02 -21.97
N VAL A 493 -27.22 -3.98 -21.28
CA VAL A 493 -26.12 -4.94 -21.43
C VAL A 493 -25.97 -5.73 -20.14
N VAL A 494 -26.33 -7.02 -20.18
CA VAL A 494 -26.22 -7.93 -19.04
C VAL A 494 -24.77 -8.39 -18.89
N VAL A 495 -24.23 -8.29 -17.67
CA VAL A 495 -22.88 -8.76 -17.34
C VAL A 495 -22.99 -10.06 -16.57
N LEU A 496 -22.50 -11.13 -17.18
CA LEU A 496 -22.40 -12.45 -16.58
C LEU A 496 -20.93 -12.77 -16.30
N ASP A 497 -20.62 -13.33 -15.14
CA ASP A 497 -19.26 -13.61 -14.69
C ASP A 497 -19.16 -14.99 -14.02
N PHE A 498 -18.11 -15.76 -14.35
CA PHE A 498 -17.87 -17.07 -13.77
C PHE A 498 -17.32 -16.94 -12.36
N GLN A 499 -17.97 -17.59 -11.39
CA GLN A 499 -17.50 -17.53 -10.02
C GLN A 499 -16.18 -18.30 -9.85
N SER A 500 -15.08 -17.58 -9.64
CA SER A 500 -13.76 -18.17 -9.39
C SER A 500 -13.33 -19.12 -10.51
N LEU A 501 -13.37 -18.65 -11.77
CA LEU A 501 -13.20 -19.48 -12.97
C LEU A 501 -12.03 -20.46 -12.87
N TYR A 502 -10.80 -19.97 -12.68
CA TYR A 502 -9.61 -20.85 -12.66
C TYR A 502 -9.62 -21.85 -11.49
N PRO A 503 -9.90 -21.45 -10.24
CA PRO A 503 -10.12 -22.43 -9.17
C PRO A 503 -11.16 -23.51 -9.52
N SER A 504 -12.28 -23.12 -10.14
CA SER A 504 -13.33 -24.04 -10.54
C SER A 504 -12.88 -25.00 -11.65
N MET A 505 -12.07 -24.54 -12.63
CA MET A 505 -11.46 -25.41 -13.64
C MET A 505 -10.53 -26.45 -13.01
N VAL A 506 -9.72 -26.03 -12.04
CA VAL A 506 -8.80 -26.93 -11.32
C VAL A 506 -9.56 -28.04 -10.60
N ILE A 507 -10.65 -27.69 -9.92
CA ILE A 507 -11.48 -28.67 -9.18
C ILE A 507 -12.22 -29.58 -10.15
N ALA A 508 -12.96 -29.02 -11.11
CA ALA A 508 -13.84 -29.77 -12.00
C ALA A 508 -13.10 -30.80 -12.86
N TYR A 509 -11.89 -30.45 -13.33
CA TYR A 509 -11.07 -31.29 -14.19
C TYR A 509 -9.91 -31.98 -13.45
N ASN A 510 -9.88 -31.93 -12.11
CA ASN A 510 -8.84 -32.54 -11.27
C ASN A 510 -7.38 -32.16 -11.68
N LEU A 511 -7.16 -30.90 -12.06
CA LEU A 511 -5.88 -30.42 -12.59
C LEU A 511 -4.87 -30.20 -11.46
N CYS A 512 -3.79 -30.96 -11.42
CA CYS A 512 -2.79 -30.84 -10.35
C CYS A 512 -1.40 -31.31 -10.80
N PHE A 513 -0.36 -30.85 -10.11
CA PHE A 513 0.98 -31.43 -10.20
C PHE A 513 0.98 -32.96 -10.05
N SER A 514 0.20 -33.50 -9.10
CA SER A 514 0.18 -34.94 -8.77
C SER A 514 -0.71 -35.80 -9.67
N THR A 515 -1.45 -35.18 -10.60
CA THR A 515 -2.37 -35.85 -11.53
C THR A 515 -1.99 -35.64 -13.00
N CYS A 516 -1.06 -34.72 -13.29
CA CYS A 516 -0.56 -34.46 -14.64
C CYS A 516 0.38 -35.57 -15.09
N VAL A 517 0.14 -36.12 -16.28
CA VAL A 517 0.88 -37.25 -16.85
C VAL A 517 1.81 -36.82 -17.99
N GLY A 518 1.59 -35.62 -18.54
CA GLY A 518 2.35 -35.06 -19.67
C GLY A 518 1.49 -34.84 -20.91
N LYS A 519 2.11 -34.33 -21.98
CA LYS A 519 1.45 -34.12 -23.28
C LYS A 519 1.26 -35.45 -24.02
N ALA A 520 0.11 -35.64 -24.65
CA ALA A 520 -0.18 -36.82 -25.47
C ALA A 520 0.74 -36.90 -26.71
N MET A 521 1.09 -35.75 -27.28
CA MET A 521 2.03 -35.60 -28.40
C MET A 521 3.14 -34.61 -28.00
N PRO A 522 4.23 -35.07 -27.37
CA PRO A 522 5.27 -34.19 -26.87
C PRO A 522 6.20 -33.71 -28.01
N SER A 523 6.44 -32.39 -28.10
CA SER A 523 7.36 -31.78 -29.08
C SER A 523 8.85 -31.91 -28.70
N LYS A 524 9.12 -32.21 -27.42
CA LYS A 524 10.45 -32.41 -26.80
C LYS A 524 10.38 -33.66 -25.91
N PRO A 525 11.50 -34.35 -25.62
CA PRO A 525 11.49 -35.51 -24.73
C PRO A 525 10.85 -35.16 -23.38
N ASN A 526 9.98 -36.07 -22.91
CA ASN A 526 8.99 -35.90 -21.84
C ASN A 526 9.45 -35.00 -20.67
N THR A 527 9.14 -33.72 -20.78
CA THR A 527 9.39 -32.72 -19.74
C THR A 527 8.03 -32.31 -19.17
N LEU A 528 7.91 -32.28 -17.85
CA LEU A 528 6.72 -31.88 -17.11
C LEU A 528 7.09 -30.69 -16.22
N GLY A 529 6.73 -29.50 -16.65
CA GLY A 529 7.20 -28.25 -16.05
C GLY A 529 8.72 -28.14 -16.09
N VAL A 530 9.33 -28.31 -14.93
CA VAL A 530 10.78 -28.14 -14.69
C VAL A 530 11.55 -29.46 -14.58
N SER A 531 10.88 -30.60 -14.62
CA SER A 531 11.50 -31.93 -14.48
C SER A 531 11.32 -32.78 -15.72
N SER A 532 12.33 -33.60 -16.03
CA SER A 532 12.18 -34.69 -17.00
C SER A 532 11.38 -35.82 -16.36
N TYR A 533 10.29 -36.23 -16.99
CA TYR A 533 9.40 -37.28 -16.47
C TYR A 533 8.87 -38.11 -17.63
N SER A 534 9.17 -39.40 -17.66
CA SER A 534 8.59 -40.35 -18.62
C SER A 534 7.61 -41.28 -17.90
N PRO A 535 6.30 -41.23 -18.22
CA PRO A 535 5.35 -42.19 -17.66
C PRO A 535 5.63 -43.61 -18.17
N ASP A 536 5.40 -44.61 -17.33
CA ASP A 536 5.48 -46.02 -17.71
C ASP A 536 4.38 -46.35 -18.74
N PRO A 537 4.73 -46.83 -19.95
CA PRO A 537 3.76 -47.17 -20.98
C PRO A 537 2.72 -48.22 -20.55
N GLN A 538 3.06 -49.17 -19.69
CA GLN A 538 2.10 -50.19 -19.22
C GLN A 538 1.03 -49.55 -18.35
N ILE A 539 1.44 -48.70 -17.41
CA ILE A 539 0.52 -47.95 -16.54
C ILE A 539 -0.41 -47.06 -17.38
N LEU A 540 0.11 -46.43 -18.44
CA LEU A 540 -0.72 -45.64 -19.36
C LEU A 540 -1.75 -46.48 -20.11
N MET A 541 -1.38 -47.68 -20.54
CA MET A 541 -2.31 -48.61 -21.20
C MET A 541 -3.42 -49.06 -20.25
N ASP A 542 -3.09 -49.32 -18.98
CA ASP A 542 -4.06 -49.76 -17.97
C ASP A 542 -5.08 -48.67 -17.63
N ILE A 543 -4.67 -47.41 -17.64
CA ILE A 543 -5.54 -46.27 -17.28
C ILE A 543 -6.09 -45.52 -18.49
N LYS A 544 -5.84 -45.98 -19.72
CA LYS A 544 -6.16 -45.24 -20.97
C LYS A 544 -7.62 -44.77 -21.03
N ASP A 545 -8.56 -45.61 -20.59
CA ASP A 545 -10.01 -45.35 -20.66
C ASP A 545 -10.49 -44.42 -19.54
N HIS A 546 -9.58 -44.05 -18.63
CA HIS A 546 -9.83 -43.18 -17.49
C HIS A 546 -9.14 -41.81 -17.63
N ILE A 547 -8.17 -41.65 -18.53
CA ILE A 547 -7.41 -40.41 -18.72
C ILE A 547 -8.33 -39.29 -19.21
N LEU A 548 -8.26 -38.14 -18.54
CA LEU A 548 -8.83 -36.89 -19.02
C LEU A 548 -7.82 -36.18 -19.93
N LEU A 549 -8.23 -35.85 -21.15
CA LEU A 549 -7.44 -35.04 -22.07
C LEU A 549 -7.96 -33.60 -22.09
N THR A 550 -7.11 -32.64 -21.72
CA THR A 550 -7.46 -31.21 -21.81
C THR A 550 -7.30 -30.70 -23.24
N PRO A 551 -7.90 -29.55 -23.62
CA PRO A 551 -7.91 -29.11 -25.02
C PRO A 551 -6.53 -28.75 -25.59
N ASN A 552 -5.53 -28.51 -24.73
CA ASN A 552 -4.12 -28.32 -25.10
C ASN A 552 -3.34 -29.64 -25.23
N GLY A 553 -4.01 -30.80 -25.16
CA GLY A 553 -3.39 -32.11 -25.35
C GLY A 553 -2.61 -32.65 -24.15
N VAL A 554 -2.82 -32.10 -22.95
CA VAL A 554 -2.21 -32.61 -21.70
C VAL A 554 -3.14 -33.64 -21.05
N MET A 555 -2.55 -34.73 -20.58
CA MET A 555 -3.24 -35.85 -19.96
C MET A 555 -3.26 -35.71 -18.43
N TYR A 556 -4.43 -35.96 -17.83
CA TYR A 556 -4.64 -35.95 -16.39
C TYR A 556 -5.34 -37.22 -15.93
N VAL A 557 -4.97 -37.68 -14.74
CA VAL A 557 -5.64 -38.78 -14.04
C VAL A 557 -6.93 -38.28 -13.38
N PRO A 558 -8.06 -39.01 -13.47
CA PRO A 558 -9.33 -38.57 -12.89
C PRO A 558 -9.34 -38.73 -11.37
N SER A 559 -10.24 -38.01 -10.71
CA SER A 559 -10.36 -37.99 -9.24
C SER A 559 -10.64 -39.36 -8.62
N LYS A 560 -11.28 -40.28 -9.37
CA LYS A 560 -11.55 -41.67 -8.96
C LYS A 560 -10.28 -42.49 -8.74
N VAL A 561 -9.23 -42.24 -9.53
CA VAL A 561 -7.94 -42.93 -9.42
C VAL A 561 -7.05 -42.20 -8.41
N ARG A 562 -6.94 -40.87 -8.56
CA ARG A 562 -6.17 -40.03 -7.65
C ARG A 562 -6.78 -38.63 -7.58
N ARG A 563 -7.16 -38.21 -6.38
CA ARG A 563 -7.55 -36.82 -6.13
C ARG A 563 -6.30 -35.94 -6.01
N GLY A 564 -6.21 -34.89 -6.82
CA GLY A 564 -5.10 -33.95 -6.80
C GLY A 564 -5.04 -33.12 -5.51
N VAL A 565 -3.83 -32.68 -5.14
CA VAL A 565 -3.61 -31.82 -3.95
C VAL A 565 -4.21 -30.42 -4.16
N LEU A 566 -4.02 -29.82 -5.34
CA LEU A 566 -4.57 -28.50 -5.68
C LEU A 566 -6.11 -28.47 -5.71
N PRO A 567 -6.81 -29.42 -6.38
CA PRO A 567 -8.26 -29.54 -6.31
C PRO A 567 -8.77 -29.60 -4.87
N ARG A 568 -8.17 -30.46 -4.02
CA ARG A 568 -8.53 -30.58 -2.61
C ARG A 568 -8.35 -29.25 -1.86
N MET A 569 -7.19 -28.61 -2.02
CA MET A 569 -6.88 -27.33 -1.38
C MET A 569 -7.90 -26.25 -1.74
N LEU A 570 -8.19 -26.10 -3.04
CA LEU A 570 -9.11 -25.06 -3.51
C LEU A 570 -10.56 -25.33 -3.11
N GLU A 571 -10.98 -26.59 -3.09
CA GLU A 571 -12.31 -26.97 -2.62
C GLU A 571 -12.50 -26.68 -1.12
N GLU A 572 -11.52 -27.01 -0.29
CA GLU A 572 -11.53 -26.67 1.15
C GLU A 572 -11.54 -25.15 1.37
N ILE A 573 -10.73 -24.39 0.62
CA ILE A 573 -10.69 -22.91 0.67
C ILE A 573 -12.04 -22.30 0.26
N LEU A 574 -12.61 -22.73 -0.87
CA LEU A 574 -13.87 -22.18 -1.39
C LEU A 574 -15.05 -22.53 -0.49
N SER A 575 -15.13 -23.78 0.00
CA SER A 575 -16.19 -24.23 0.90
C SER A 575 -16.14 -23.50 2.25
N THR A 576 -14.94 -23.35 2.83
CA THR A 576 -14.73 -22.58 4.06
C THR A 576 -15.09 -21.12 3.84
N ARG A 577 -14.73 -20.54 2.68
CA ARG A 577 -15.10 -19.16 2.35
C ARG A 577 -16.62 -18.98 2.30
N ILE A 578 -17.35 -19.94 1.70
CA ILE A 578 -18.82 -19.91 1.66
C ILE A 578 -19.39 -20.00 3.08
N MET A 579 -18.85 -20.90 3.91
CA MET A 579 -19.24 -21.05 5.31
C MET A 579 -19.04 -19.74 6.08
N VAL A 580 -17.85 -19.13 6.00
CA VAL A 580 -17.52 -17.84 6.66
C VAL A 580 -18.48 -16.73 6.20
N LYS A 581 -18.76 -16.62 4.90
CA LYS A 581 -19.73 -15.63 4.39
C LYS A 581 -21.15 -15.88 4.91
N LYS A 582 -21.58 -17.14 5.05
CA LYS A 582 -22.88 -17.48 5.63
C LYS A 582 -22.93 -17.11 7.11
N SER A 583 -21.89 -17.43 7.88
CA SER A 583 -21.78 -17.07 9.30
C SER A 583 -21.76 -15.56 9.50
N MET A 584 -21.02 -14.83 8.66
CA MET A 584 -20.97 -13.36 8.69
C MET A 584 -22.34 -12.70 8.49
N LYS A 585 -23.20 -13.28 7.64
CA LYS A 585 -24.58 -12.78 7.44
C LYS A 585 -25.50 -13.02 8.64
N LYS A 586 -25.18 -14.00 9.51
CA LYS A 586 -25.98 -14.32 10.70
C LYS A 586 -25.60 -13.48 11.93
N LEU A 587 -24.49 -12.74 11.88
CA LEU A 587 -24.02 -11.94 13.00
C LEU A 587 -24.95 -10.75 13.27
N LEU A 588 -25.14 -10.44 14.55
CA LEU A 588 -25.86 -9.25 14.98
C LEU A 588 -25.01 -7.99 14.75
N PRO A 589 -25.61 -6.81 14.49
CA PRO A 589 -24.86 -5.56 14.35
C PRO A 589 -24.00 -5.16 15.56
N SER A 590 -24.31 -5.69 16.75
CA SER A 590 -23.52 -5.52 17.98
C SER A 590 -22.17 -6.25 17.93
N GLN A 591 -22.03 -7.31 17.13
CA GLN A 591 -20.83 -8.15 17.07
C GLN A 591 -19.83 -7.63 16.02
N LYS A 592 -19.41 -6.36 16.16
CA LYS A 592 -18.53 -5.70 15.19
C LYS A 592 -17.16 -6.38 15.05
N VAL A 593 -16.56 -6.84 16.15
CA VAL A 593 -15.25 -7.51 16.15
C VAL A 593 -15.30 -8.81 15.36
N LEU A 594 -16.26 -9.68 15.66
CA LEU A 594 -16.46 -10.94 14.93
C LEU A 594 -16.76 -10.71 13.44
N SER A 595 -17.51 -9.66 13.12
CA SER A 595 -17.78 -9.27 11.73
C SER A 595 -16.50 -8.90 10.97
N ARG A 596 -15.60 -8.13 11.61
CA ARG A 596 -14.28 -7.80 11.04
C ARG A 596 -13.42 -9.04 10.83
N ILE A 597 -13.36 -9.92 11.82
CA ILE A 597 -12.62 -11.20 11.75
C ILE A 597 -13.12 -12.04 10.57
N PHE A 598 -14.44 -12.26 10.45
CA PHE A 598 -15.00 -13.04 9.35
C PHE A 598 -14.79 -12.38 7.98
N ASN A 599 -14.83 -11.04 7.91
CA ASN A 599 -14.51 -10.34 6.67
C ASN A 599 -13.03 -10.52 6.30
N SER A 600 -12.11 -10.42 7.25
CA SER A 600 -10.68 -10.69 7.03
C SER A 600 -10.44 -12.12 6.55
N ARG A 601 -11.08 -13.11 7.18
CA ARG A 601 -11.01 -14.53 6.78
C ARG A 601 -11.50 -14.75 5.34
N GLN A 602 -12.65 -14.19 4.95
CA GLN A 602 -13.17 -14.40 3.59
C GLN A 602 -12.30 -13.71 2.52
N LEU A 603 -11.67 -12.58 2.84
CA LEU A 603 -10.72 -11.91 1.95
C LEU A 603 -9.44 -12.72 1.79
N ALA A 604 -8.92 -13.29 2.87
CA ALA A 604 -7.76 -14.19 2.87
C ALA A 604 -7.96 -15.37 1.91
N LEU A 605 -9.08 -16.07 2.10
CA LEU A 605 -9.44 -17.24 1.31
C LEU A 605 -9.67 -16.88 -0.16
N LYS A 606 -10.28 -15.71 -0.43
CA LYS A 606 -10.41 -15.18 -1.80
C LYS A 606 -9.04 -14.94 -2.44
N LEU A 607 -8.11 -14.32 -1.70
CA LEU A 607 -6.78 -14.02 -2.21
C LEU A 607 -6.05 -15.31 -2.60
N ILE A 608 -6.00 -16.31 -1.71
CA ILE A 608 -5.30 -17.57 -1.98
C ILE A 608 -5.89 -18.30 -3.17
N ALA A 609 -7.22 -18.41 -3.26
CA ALA A 609 -7.87 -19.03 -4.41
C ALA A 609 -7.43 -18.37 -5.72
N ASN A 610 -7.37 -17.03 -5.77
CA ASN A 610 -6.97 -16.29 -6.96
C ASN A 610 -5.47 -16.43 -7.29
N VAL A 611 -4.59 -16.44 -6.28
CA VAL A 611 -3.14 -16.51 -6.52
C VAL A 611 -2.63 -17.93 -6.76
N THR A 612 -3.41 -18.97 -6.44
CA THR A 612 -3.01 -20.38 -6.61
C THR A 612 -2.69 -20.71 -8.06
N TYR A 613 -3.49 -20.24 -9.02
CA TYR A 613 -3.17 -20.39 -10.45
C TYR A 613 -1.84 -19.71 -10.79
N GLY A 614 -1.64 -18.47 -10.31
CA GLY A 614 -0.41 -17.71 -10.55
C GLY A 614 0.85 -18.39 -10.02
N TYR A 615 0.73 -19.23 -8.99
CA TYR A 615 1.82 -20.06 -8.50
C TYR A 615 2.28 -21.10 -9.54
N THR A 616 1.34 -21.77 -10.20
CA THR A 616 1.62 -22.72 -11.28
C THR A 616 2.19 -22.05 -12.53
N ALA A 617 1.79 -20.80 -12.79
CA ALA A 617 2.15 -20.02 -13.98
C ALA A 617 3.42 -19.15 -13.81
N ALA A 618 4.19 -19.33 -12.74
CA ALA A 618 5.31 -18.45 -12.41
C ALA A 618 6.60 -18.77 -13.22
N GLY A 619 6.61 -18.47 -14.52
CA GLY A 619 7.70 -18.84 -15.44
C GLY A 619 9.06 -18.15 -15.23
N PHE A 620 9.12 -17.03 -14.51
CA PHE A 620 10.34 -16.23 -14.34
C PHE A 620 10.96 -16.36 -12.94
N SER A 621 10.16 -16.13 -11.90
CA SER A 621 10.58 -16.16 -10.49
C SER A 621 9.80 -17.21 -9.69
N GLY A 622 9.32 -18.26 -10.37
CA GLY A 622 8.55 -19.35 -9.75
C GLY A 622 9.43 -20.26 -8.93
N ARG A 623 8.87 -20.75 -7.82
CA ARG A 623 9.52 -21.78 -7.01
C ARG A 623 9.14 -23.20 -7.39
N MET A 624 7.94 -23.42 -7.92
CA MET A 624 7.53 -24.72 -8.48
C MET A 624 6.54 -24.52 -9.64
N PRO A 625 6.98 -23.90 -10.76
CA PRO A 625 6.11 -23.66 -11.91
C PRO A 625 5.89 -24.93 -12.72
N CYS A 626 4.76 -24.99 -13.43
CA CYS A 626 4.43 -26.06 -14.36
C CYS A 626 3.61 -25.49 -15.52
N ALA A 627 4.27 -25.30 -16.67
CA ALA A 627 3.69 -24.69 -17.85
C ALA A 627 2.48 -25.48 -18.38
N GLU A 628 2.57 -26.81 -18.44
CA GLU A 628 1.48 -27.68 -18.89
C GLU A 628 0.23 -27.50 -18.03
N LEU A 629 0.41 -27.42 -16.70
CA LEU A 629 -0.68 -27.22 -15.76
C LEU A 629 -1.32 -25.83 -15.93
N ALA A 630 -0.50 -24.79 -16.01
CA ALA A 630 -0.98 -23.42 -16.20
C ALA A 630 -1.77 -23.29 -17.51
N ASP A 631 -1.22 -23.81 -18.61
CA ASP A 631 -1.85 -23.78 -19.93
C ASP A 631 -3.17 -24.57 -19.96
N SER A 632 -3.22 -25.75 -19.31
CA SER A 632 -4.46 -26.52 -19.21
C SER A 632 -5.56 -25.76 -18.48
N ILE A 633 -5.23 -25.05 -17.40
CA ILE A 633 -6.21 -24.23 -16.65
C ILE A 633 -6.76 -23.11 -17.53
N VAL A 634 -5.89 -22.36 -18.20
CA VAL A 634 -6.27 -21.24 -19.07
C VAL A 634 -7.08 -21.73 -20.27
N GLN A 635 -6.65 -22.82 -20.91
CA GLN A 635 -7.31 -23.35 -22.09
C GLN A 635 -8.70 -23.92 -21.76
N CYS A 636 -8.86 -24.59 -20.63
CA CYS A 636 -10.17 -25.04 -20.15
C CYS A 636 -11.10 -23.84 -19.91
N GLY A 637 -10.62 -22.80 -19.22
CA GLY A 637 -11.39 -21.57 -19.00
C GLY A 637 -11.82 -20.89 -20.30
N ARG A 638 -10.89 -20.76 -21.25
CA ARG A 638 -11.15 -20.22 -22.59
C ARG A 638 -12.22 -21.03 -23.33
N ARG A 639 -12.08 -22.36 -23.39
CA ARG A 639 -13.04 -23.27 -24.05
C ARG A 639 -14.44 -23.15 -23.42
N THR A 640 -14.52 -23.03 -22.10
CA THR A 640 -15.79 -22.83 -21.38
C THR A 640 -16.44 -21.50 -21.75
N LEU A 641 -15.67 -20.41 -21.81
CA LEU A 641 -16.19 -19.09 -22.23
C LEU A 641 -16.65 -19.10 -23.70
N GLU A 642 -15.86 -19.67 -24.62
CA GLU A 642 -16.20 -19.78 -26.05
C GLU A 642 -17.51 -20.56 -26.25
N LYS A 643 -17.68 -21.69 -25.55
CA LYS A 643 -18.93 -22.47 -25.58
C LYS A 643 -20.13 -21.67 -25.08
N ALA A 644 -19.95 -20.95 -23.97
CA ALA A 644 -21.00 -20.11 -23.40
C ALA A 644 -21.41 -18.98 -24.36
N ILE A 645 -20.44 -18.31 -25.00
CA ILE A 645 -20.69 -17.29 -26.02
C ILE A 645 -21.45 -17.88 -27.22
N SER A 646 -21.01 -19.03 -27.71
CA SER A 646 -21.65 -19.72 -28.83
C SER A 646 -23.11 -20.06 -28.50
N LEU A 647 -23.38 -20.55 -27.29
CA LEU A 647 -24.73 -20.87 -26.86
C LEU A 647 -25.63 -19.63 -26.87
N VAL A 648 -25.19 -18.54 -26.21
CA VAL A 648 -25.96 -17.29 -26.12
C VAL A 648 -26.28 -16.71 -27.50
N ASN A 649 -25.29 -16.67 -28.40
CA ASN A 649 -25.49 -16.12 -29.75
C ASN A 649 -26.36 -17.02 -30.65
N SER A 650 -26.41 -18.33 -30.39
CA SER A 650 -27.19 -19.30 -31.19
C SER A 650 -28.63 -19.48 -30.70
N HIS A 651 -28.97 -18.97 -29.52
CA HIS A 651 -30.26 -19.27 -28.90
C HIS A 651 -31.33 -18.25 -29.33
N ASP A 652 -32.20 -18.66 -30.26
CA ASP A 652 -33.22 -17.79 -30.88
C ASP A 652 -34.20 -17.14 -29.88
N LYS A 653 -34.51 -17.83 -28.77
CA LYS A 653 -35.48 -17.37 -27.75
C LYS A 653 -35.04 -16.07 -27.07
N TRP A 654 -33.75 -15.92 -26.81
CA TRP A 654 -33.23 -14.77 -26.07
C TRP A 654 -33.07 -13.53 -26.95
N ASN A 655 -32.89 -13.72 -28.26
CA ASN A 655 -32.53 -12.66 -29.21
C ASN A 655 -31.41 -11.78 -28.65
N ALA A 656 -30.33 -12.44 -28.21
CA ALA A 656 -29.26 -11.87 -27.43
C ALA A 656 -27.94 -11.93 -28.21
N ARG A 657 -27.06 -10.96 -27.99
CA ARG A 657 -25.77 -10.90 -28.68
C ARG A 657 -24.64 -10.57 -27.72
N VAL A 658 -23.59 -11.37 -27.74
CA VAL A 658 -22.38 -11.09 -26.93
C VAL A 658 -21.52 -10.05 -27.64
N ILE A 659 -21.40 -8.86 -27.04
CA ILE A 659 -20.67 -7.70 -27.61
C ILE A 659 -19.27 -7.52 -27.02
N TYR A 660 -18.97 -8.15 -25.88
CA TYR A 660 -17.66 -8.14 -25.24
C TYR A 660 -17.50 -9.33 -24.28
N GLY A 661 -16.25 -9.71 -24.01
CA GLY A 661 -15.90 -10.72 -23.02
C GLY A 661 -14.47 -10.53 -22.53
N ASP A 662 -14.26 -10.63 -21.23
CA ASP A 662 -12.96 -10.46 -20.57
C ASP A 662 -12.68 -11.64 -19.66
N THR A 663 -12.00 -12.66 -20.17
CA THR A 663 -11.50 -13.86 -19.48
C THR A 663 -12.57 -14.74 -18.81
N ASP A 664 -13.24 -14.22 -17.79
CA ASP A 664 -14.27 -14.85 -16.97
C ASP A 664 -15.66 -14.23 -17.13
N SER A 665 -15.75 -13.06 -17.75
CA SER A 665 -17.00 -12.32 -17.96
C SER A 665 -17.44 -12.25 -19.42
N MET A 666 -18.75 -12.18 -19.64
CA MET A 666 -19.40 -11.92 -20.93
C MET A 666 -20.45 -10.81 -20.81
N PHE A 667 -20.53 -9.99 -21.85
CA PHE A 667 -21.41 -8.83 -21.94
C PHE A 667 -22.44 -9.09 -23.04
N VAL A 668 -23.69 -9.26 -22.62
CA VAL A 668 -24.80 -9.69 -23.49
C VAL A 668 -25.72 -8.51 -23.72
N LEU A 669 -25.78 -8.02 -24.96
CA LEU A 669 -26.70 -6.99 -25.39
C LEU A 669 -28.11 -7.58 -25.58
N LEU A 670 -29.10 -6.91 -25.00
CA LEU A 670 -30.52 -7.25 -25.12
C LEU A 670 -31.27 -6.05 -25.72
N GLU A 671 -31.29 -5.96 -27.05
CA GLU A 671 -31.88 -4.84 -27.78
C GLU A 671 -33.39 -4.71 -27.51
N GLY A 672 -33.85 -3.49 -27.17
CA GLY A 672 -35.27 -3.19 -26.96
C GLY A 672 -35.92 -3.82 -25.73
N ARG A 673 -35.13 -4.42 -24.81
CA ARG A 673 -35.66 -5.04 -23.58
C ARG A 673 -35.71 -4.06 -22.42
N THR A 674 -36.66 -4.27 -21.51
CA THR A 674 -36.69 -3.52 -20.25
C THR A 674 -35.66 -4.05 -19.25
N LEU A 675 -35.31 -3.25 -18.24
CA LEU A 675 -34.41 -3.69 -17.15
C LEU A 675 -34.91 -4.97 -16.46
N LYS A 676 -36.21 -5.05 -16.13
CA LYS A 676 -36.79 -6.20 -15.42
C LYS A 676 -36.72 -7.48 -16.26
N GLU A 677 -37.04 -7.39 -17.55
CA GLU A 677 -36.91 -8.52 -18.47
C GLU A 677 -35.46 -8.94 -18.64
N SER A 678 -34.55 -7.98 -18.71
CA SER A 678 -33.11 -8.23 -18.85
C SER A 678 -32.54 -9.00 -17.65
N PHE A 679 -32.98 -8.70 -16.43
CA PHE A 679 -32.62 -9.49 -15.24
C PHE A 679 -33.14 -10.92 -15.31
N ARG A 680 -34.36 -11.12 -15.80
CA ARG A 680 -34.93 -12.47 -15.98
C ARG A 680 -34.14 -13.26 -17.02
N ILE A 681 -33.91 -12.68 -18.21
CA ILE A 681 -33.17 -13.33 -19.29
C ILE A 681 -31.74 -13.63 -18.85
N GLY A 682 -31.06 -12.68 -18.20
CA GLY A 682 -29.72 -12.89 -17.66
C GLY A 682 -29.64 -14.06 -16.67
N GLN A 683 -30.66 -14.23 -15.83
CA GLN A 683 -30.73 -15.36 -14.91
C GLN A 683 -31.03 -16.70 -15.61
N GLU A 684 -31.89 -16.69 -16.64
CA GLU A 684 -32.15 -17.87 -17.50
C GLU A 684 -30.83 -18.33 -18.17
N ILE A 685 -30.09 -17.40 -18.80
CA ILE A 685 -28.79 -17.66 -19.43
C ILE A 685 -27.79 -18.23 -18.41
N ALA A 686 -27.67 -17.60 -17.23
CA ALA A 686 -26.75 -18.04 -16.18
C ALA A 686 -27.06 -19.46 -15.70
N SER A 687 -28.34 -19.81 -15.57
CA SER A 687 -28.77 -21.15 -15.14
C SER A 687 -28.46 -22.22 -16.18
N GLU A 688 -28.71 -21.95 -17.46
CA GLU A 688 -28.50 -22.91 -18.54
C GLU A 688 -27.00 -23.14 -18.82
N ILE A 689 -26.19 -22.08 -18.78
CA ILE A 689 -24.73 -22.23 -18.89
C ILE A 689 -24.15 -22.94 -17.66
N THR A 690 -24.74 -22.75 -16.49
CA THR A 690 -24.28 -23.48 -15.30
C THR A 690 -24.59 -24.98 -15.41
N SER A 691 -25.77 -25.36 -15.91
CA SER A 691 -26.15 -26.79 -16.03
C SER A 691 -25.36 -27.55 -17.10
N MET A 692 -24.83 -26.89 -18.13
CA MET A 692 -23.98 -27.52 -19.16
C MET A 692 -22.53 -27.77 -18.70
N ASN A 693 -22.11 -27.21 -17.56
CA ASN A 693 -20.73 -27.30 -17.07
C ASN A 693 -20.62 -28.25 -15.85
N PRO A 694 -19.45 -28.89 -15.65
CA PRO A 694 -19.22 -29.71 -14.47
C PRO A 694 -19.19 -28.88 -13.18
N ASP A 695 -19.62 -29.48 -12.06
CA ASP A 695 -19.47 -28.86 -10.73
C ASP A 695 -17.99 -28.64 -10.39
N PRO A 696 -17.56 -27.50 -9.79
CA PRO A 696 -18.35 -26.36 -9.27
C PRO A 696 -18.42 -25.14 -10.21
N VAL A 697 -18.30 -25.34 -11.53
CA VAL A 697 -18.27 -24.25 -12.51
C VAL A 697 -19.64 -23.59 -12.60
N THR A 698 -19.76 -22.36 -12.09
CA THR A 698 -21.03 -21.64 -11.99
C THR A 698 -20.92 -20.26 -12.63
N LEU A 699 -21.85 -19.94 -13.53
CA LEU A 699 -22.00 -18.61 -14.12
C LEU A 699 -23.00 -17.81 -13.29
N LYS A 700 -22.68 -16.54 -13.00
CA LYS A 700 -23.54 -15.65 -12.23
C LYS A 700 -23.83 -14.37 -12.99
N MET A 701 -25.07 -13.93 -12.91
CA MET A 701 -25.43 -12.57 -13.29
C MET A 701 -24.96 -11.62 -12.19
N GLU A 702 -24.04 -10.72 -12.54
CA GLU A 702 -23.51 -9.73 -11.59
C GLU A 702 -24.38 -8.48 -11.58
N LYS A 703 -24.65 -7.92 -12.77
CA LYS A 703 -25.29 -6.61 -12.95
C LYS A 703 -25.74 -6.39 -14.38
N ILE A 704 -26.50 -5.32 -14.60
CA ILE A 704 -26.91 -4.84 -15.91
C ILE A 704 -26.43 -3.41 -16.09
N TYR A 705 -25.83 -3.12 -17.24
CA TYR A 705 -25.49 -1.78 -17.66
C TYR A 705 -26.61 -1.15 -18.49
N HIS A 706 -27.07 0.04 -18.11
CA HIS A 706 -28.09 0.78 -18.84
C HIS A 706 -28.08 2.29 -18.52
N PRO A 707 -27.56 3.17 -19.39
CA PRO A 707 -26.77 2.88 -20.60
C PRO A 707 -25.28 2.67 -20.30
N CYS A 708 -24.47 2.35 -21.32
CA CYS A 708 -23.02 2.26 -21.19
C CYS A 708 -22.23 2.60 -22.47
N PHE A 709 -20.92 2.80 -22.29
CA PHE A 709 -19.90 2.87 -23.33
C PHE A 709 -18.94 1.70 -23.20
N LEU A 710 -18.68 1.01 -24.31
CA LEU A 710 -17.55 0.11 -24.48
C LEU A 710 -16.53 0.82 -25.38
N LEU A 711 -15.29 0.99 -24.90
CA LEU A 711 -14.28 1.78 -25.62
C LEU A 711 -13.21 0.92 -26.29
N THR A 712 -12.56 0.08 -25.49
CA THR A 712 -11.48 -0.85 -25.89
C THR A 712 -11.39 -1.92 -24.82
N LYS A 713 -10.59 -2.97 -25.05
CA LYS A 713 -10.31 -4.00 -24.05
C LYS A 713 -10.01 -3.40 -22.68
N LYS A 714 -10.74 -3.87 -21.66
CA LYS A 714 -10.64 -3.44 -20.25
C LYS A 714 -10.94 -1.95 -20.01
N ARG A 715 -11.63 -1.28 -20.94
CA ARG A 715 -12.04 0.13 -20.82
C ARG A 715 -13.50 0.31 -21.19
N TYR A 716 -14.34 0.46 -20.17
CA TYR A 716 -15.78 0.62 -20.31
C TYR A 716 -16.36 1.39 -19.12
N VAL A 717 -17.52 2.00 -19.32
CA VAL A 717 -18.21 2.78 -18.29
C VAL A 717 -19.71 2.73 -18.50
N GLY A 718 -20.48 2.61 -17.42
CA GLY A 718 -21.92 2.57 -17.52
C GLY A 718 -22.62 2.78 -16.19
N TYR A 719 -23.94 2.96 -16.27
CA TYR A 719 -24.82 2.91 -15.11
C TYR A 719 -25.17 1.46 -14.82
N SER A 720 -24.69 0.94 -13.69
CA SER A 720 -24.92 -0.42 -13.26
C SER A 720 -26.12 -0.53 -12.33
N TYR A 721 -26.90 -1.59 -12.55
CA TYR A 721 -28.01 -2.03 -11.74
C TYR A 721 -27.72 -3.45 -11.26
N GLU A 722 -27.76 -3.68 -9.95
CA GLU A 722 -27.55 -4.99 -9.32
C GLU A 722 -28.87 -5.68 -8.97
N SER A 723 -29.98 -4.93 -8.91
CA SER A 723 -31.32 -5.48 -8.70
C SER A 723 -32.39 -4.81 -9.57
N PRO A 724 -33.49 -5.52 -9.87
CA PRO A 724 -34.59 -4.97 -10.67
C PRO A 724 -35.30 -3.78 -10.02
N ASP A 725 -35.27 -3.70 -8.68
CA ASP A 725 -35.96 -2.66 -7.90
C ASP A 725 -35.04 -1.47 -7.56
N GLN A 726 -33.78 -1.50 -8.02
CA GLN A 726 -32.82 -0.42 -7.80
C GLN A 726 -33.21 0.83 -8.59
N ALA A 727 -33.72 1.86 -7.89
CA ALA A 727 -34.14 3.11 -8.52
C ALA A 727 -32.98 3.99 -9.03
N LYS A 728 -31.85 4.03 -8.31
CA LYS A 728 -30.69 4.85 -8.67
C LYS A 728 -29.52 3.98 -9.14
N PRO A 729 -28.98 4.21 -10.34
CA PRO A 729 -27.83 3.45 -10.81
C PRO A 729 -26.55 3.80 -10.05
N SER A 730 -25.63 2.85 -9.98
CA SER A 730 -24.23 3.11 -9.63
C SER A 730 -23.41 3.43 -10.87
N PHE A 731 -22.54 4.45 -10.78
CA PHE A 731 -21.61 4.77 -11.86
C PHE A 731 -20.40 3.84 -11.76
N ASP A 732 -20.33 2.83 -12.64
CA ASP A 732 -19.21 1.89 -12.68
C ASP A 732 -18.32 2.20 -13.90
N ALA A 733 -17.04 2.43 -13.62
CA ALA A 733 -16.03 2.80 -14.60
C ALA A 733 -14.82 1.89 -14.46
N LYS A 734 -14.40 1.25 -15.56
CA LYS A 734 -13.24 0.35 -15.61
C LYS A 734 -12.22 0.87 -16.60
N GLY A 735 -10.96 0.99 -16.16
CA GLY A 735 -9.80 1.31 -17.01
C GLY A 735 -9.73 2.72 -17.62
N ILE A 736 -10.80 3.51 -17.53
CA ILE A 736 -10.87 4.90 -18.01
C ILE A 736 -10.29 5.90 -17.01
N GLU A 737 -10.07 7.14 -17.44
CA GLU A 737 -9.32 8.16 -16.70
C GLU A 737 -9.99 8.61 -15.39
N THR A 738 -11.26 8.26 -15.14
CA THR A 738 -11.96 8.54 -13.87
C THR A 738 -11.39 7.74 -12.70
N VAL A 739 -10.90 6.53 -12.94
CA VAL A 739 -10.40 5.61 -11.88
C VAL A 739 -8.87 5.48 -11.89
N ARG A 740 -8.20 6.03 -12.90
CA ARG A 740 -6.74 6.00 -13.00
C ARG A 740 -6.10 7.08 -12.13
N ARG A 741 -4.90 6.79 -11.62
CA ARG A 741 -4.12 7.67 -10.74
C ARG A 741 -2.93 8.34 -11.44
N ASP A 742 -2.82 8.21 -12.75
CA ASP A 742 -1.75 8.80 -13.57
C ASP A 742 -2.15 10.15 -14.20
N SER A 743 -3.43 10.51 -14.13
CA SER A 743 -4.02 11.77 -14.57
C SER A 743 -4.31 12.73 -13.39
N CYS A 744 -4.50 14.02 -13.71
CA CYS A 744 -4.94 15.01 -12.73
C CYS A 744 -6.46 14.96 -12.52
N ASP A 745 -6.96 15.43 -11.36
CA ASP A 745 -8.40 15.35 -11.03
C ASP A 745 -9.27 16.19 -11.95
N ALA A 746 -8.72 17.22 -12.58
CA ALA A 746 -9.42 17.98 -13.59
C ALA A 746 -9.92 17.08 -14.73
N VAL A 747 -9.12 16.07 -15.13
CA VAL A 747 -9.54 15.10 -16.15
C VAL A 747 -10.63 14.19 -15.60
N ALA A 748 -10.38 13.55 -14.45
CA ALA A 748 -11.31 12.59 -13.85
C ALA A 748 -12.68 13.22 -13.56
N LYS A 749 -12.72 14.39 -12.90
CA LYS A 749 -13.95 15.11 -12.56
C LYS A 749 -14.69 15.60 -13.81
N SER A 750 -13.97 16.13 -14.80
CA SER A 750 -14.59 16.60 -16.05
C SER A 750 -15.18 15.43 -16.84
N MET A 751 -14.47 14.30 -16.90
CA MET A 751 -14.93 13.09 -17.58
C MET A 751 -16.15 12.49 -16.90
N GLU A 752 -16.09 12.27 -15.59
CA GLU A 752 -17.21 11.71 -14.82
C GLU A 752 -18.45 12.59 -14.96
N LYS A 753 -18.34 13.91 -14.78
CA LYS A 753 -19.50 14.80 -14.89
C LYS A 753 -20.06 14.84 -16.31
N SER A 754 -19.20 14.82 -17.33
CA SER A 754 -19.65 14.76 -18.73
C SER A 754 -20.39 13.47 -19.05
N LEU A 755 -19.88 12.32 -18.58
CA LEU A 755 -20.52 11.02 -18.72
C LEU A 755 -21.87 10.97 -18.01
N ARG A 756 -21.96 11.46 -16.78
CA ARG A 756 -23.22 11.53 -16.03
C ARG A 756 -24.27 12.38 -16.74
N LEU A 757 -23.88 13.58 -17.21
CA LEU A 757 -24.79 14.42 -17.99
C LEU A 757 -25.26 13.72 -19.26
N PHE A 758 -24.37 13.02 -19.96
CA PHE A 758 -24.75 12.27 -21.16
C PHE A 758 -25.67 11.09 -20.84
N PHE A 759 -25.42 10.34 -19.77
CA PHE A 759 -26.29 9.22 -19.38
C PHE A 759 -27.66 9.69 -18.87
N GLU A 760 -27.75 10.85 -18.23
CA GLU A 760 -29.01 11.41 -17.72
C GLU A 760 -29.89 12.02 -18.82
N TYR A 761 -29.29 12.76 -19.76
CA TYR A 761 -30.03 13.52 -20.78
C TYR A 761 -29.97 12.92 -22.18
N GLN A 762 -29.02 12.03 -22.44
CA GLN A 762 -28.68 11.51 -23.78
C GLN A 762 -28.48 12.61 -24.84
N ASP A 763 -28.07 13.81 -24.39
CA ASP A 763 -27.88 14.98 -25.23
C ASP A 763 -26.43 15.48 -25.14
N ILE A 764 -25.72 15.37 -26.27
CA ILE A 764 -24.34 15.81 -26.40
C ILE A 764 -24.20 17.33 -26.26
N SER A 765 -25.25 18.11 -26.53
CA SER A 765 -25.27 19.57 -26.40
C SER A 765 -25.09 20.02 -24.96
N LYS A 766 -25.67 19.29 -23.99
CA LYS A 766 -25.47 19.54 -22.55
C LYS A 766 -24.03 19.31 -22.12
N VAL A 767 -23.37 18.31 -22.71
CA VAL A 767 -21.94 18.05 -22.49
C VAL A 767 -21.10 19.18 -23.09
N LYS A 768 -21.40 19.62 -24.33
CA LYS A 768 -20.73 20.77 -24.96
C LYS A 768 -20.84 22.02 -24.09
N GLU A 769 -22.05 22.39 -23.63
CA GLU A 769 -22.27 23.55 -22.74
C GLU A 769 -21.46 23.45 -21.45
N TYR A 770 -21.40 22.27 -20.83
CA TYR A 770 -20.58 22.03 -19.65
C TYR A 770 -19.08 22.22 -19.93
N LEU A 771 -18.56 21.61 -21.00
CA LEU A 771 -17.14 21.68 -21.36
C LEU A 771 -16.71 23.09 -21.75
N LEU A 772 -17.49 23.82 -22.54
CA LEU A 772 -17.23 25.21 -22.89
C LEU A 772 -17.10 26.08 -21.63
N ARG A 773 -17.98 25.89 -20.64
CA ARG A 773 -17.88 26.56 -19.33
C ARG A 773 -16.62 26.15 -18.57
N GLN A 774 -16.26 24.87 -18.55
CA GLN A 774 -15.02 24.42 -17.88
C GLN A 774 -13.78 25.00 -18.55
N TRP A 775 -13.66 24.93 -19.87
CA TRP A 775 -12.53 25.51 -20.61
C TRP A 775 -12.41 27.01 -20.39
N THR A 776 -13.52 27.74 -20.38
CA THR A 776 -13.53 29.19 -20.06
C THR A 776 -13.01 29.45 -18.64
N ARG A 777 -13.35 28.60 -17.67
CA ARG A 777 -12.84 28.71 -16.29
C ARG A 777 -11.35 28.41 -16.20
N VAL A 778 -10.88 27.38 -16.92
CA VAL A 778 -9.46 26.99 -16.98
C VAL A 778 -8.63 28.10 -17.62
N LEU A 779 -9.03 28.59 -18.79
CA LEU A 779 -8.36 29.68 -19.52
C LEU A 779 -8.36 30.99 -18.72
N GLY A 780 -9.43 31.24 -17.96
CA GLY A 780 -9.55 32.39 -17.06
C GLY A 780 -8.87 32.22 -15.69
N GLY A 781 -8.19 31.09 -15.43
CA GLY A 781 -7.53 30.83 -14.15
C GLY A 781 -8.48 30.69 -12.94
N ARG A 782 -9.78 30.52 -13.15
CA ARG A 782 -10.84 30.42 -12.12
C ARG A 782 -11.08 28.96 -11.69
N VAL A 783 -9.99 28.23 -11.43
CA VAL A 783 -9.98 26.81 -11.06
C VAL A 783 -9.20 26.54 -9.78
N SER A 784 -9.49 25.40 -9.12
CA SER A 784 -8.69 24.94 -7.97
C SER A 784 -7.36 24.38 -8.47
N LEU A 785 -6.25 24.79 -7.87
CA LEU A 785 -4.93 24.27 -8.25
C LEU A 785 -4.78 22.77 -7.92
N GLN A 786 -5.46 22.31 -6.87
CA GLN A 786 -5.48 20.90 -6.46
C GLN A 786 -5.83 19.97 -7.61
N ASP A 787 -6.79 20.39 -8.46
CA ASP A 787 -7.29 19.54 -9.54
C ASP A 787 -6.27 19.34 -10.67
N PHE A 788 -5.19 20.12 -10.70
CA PHE A 788 -4.18 20.12 -11.76
C PHE A 788 -2.84 19.51 -11.32
N VAL A 789 -2.74 19.07 -10.06
CA VAL A 789 -1.54 18.38 -9.55
C VAL A 789 -1.52 16.94 -10.08
N PHE A 790 -0.43 16.57 -10.73
CA PHE A 790 -0.11 15.17 -10.99
C PHE A 790 0.66 14.60 -9.81
N ALA A 791 0.56 13.29 -9.57
CA ALA A 791 1.41 12.59 -8.62
C ALA A 791 1.79 11.23 -9.21
N LYS A 792 3.09 11.00 -9.44
CA LYS A 792 3.60 9.77 -10.07
C LYS A 792 4.70 9.14 -9.24
N GLU A 793 4.77 7.81 -9.29
CA GLU A 793 5.77 7.04 -8.58
C GLU A 793 7.16 7.29 -9.15
N VAL A 794 8.11 7.54 -8.26
CA VAL A 794 9.52 7.73 -8.57
C VAL A 794 10.30 6.50 -8.09
N ARG A 795 11.11 5.92 -8.98
CA ARG A 795 11.97 4.77 -8.70
C ARG A 795 13.40 5.11 -9.11
N LEU A 796 14.00 6.06 -8.40
CA LEU A 796 15.40 6.44 -8.62
C LEU A 796 16.30 5.19 -8.52
N GLY A 797 17.39 5.16 -9.29
CA GLY A 797 18.27 4.00 -9.43
C GLY A 797 17.83 2.97 -10.49
N THR A 798 16.53 2.85 -10.79
CA THR A 798 16.02 1.85 -11.76
C THR A 798 15.85 2.37 -13.19
N TYR A 799 15.94 3.69 -13.39
CA TYR A 799 15.76 4.29 -14.70
C TYR A 799 16.97 4.01 -15.60
N ALA A 800 16.72 3.61 -16.85
CA ALA A 800 17.79 3.29 -17.79
C ALA A 800 18.73 4.50 -17.98
N PRO A 801 20.06 4.33 -17.87
CA PRO A 801 21.01 5.43 -18.07
C PRO A 801 20.98 5.97 -19.51
N ARG A 802 20.47 5.16 -20.46
CA ARG A 802 20.28 5.52 -21.87
C ARG A 802 18.97 6.26 -22.14
N ALA A 803 18.10 6.46 -21.15
CA ALA A 803 16.87 7.23 -21.34
C ALA A 803 17.20 8.70 -21.58
N SER A 804 16.72 9.27 -22.69
CA SER A 804 16.98 10.66 -23.09
C SER A 804 16.46 11.70 -22.10
N SER A 805 15.50 11.34 -21.24
CA SER A 805 15.01 12.19 -20.16
C SER A 805 14.36 11.39 -19.04
N LEU A 806 14.58 11.82 -17.79
CA LEU A 806 13.86 11.33 -16.62
C LEU A 806 12.35 11.66 -16.70
N PRO A 807 11.48 10.83 -16.10
CA PRO A 807 10.07 11.18 -15.95
C PRO A 807 9.86 12.51 -15.21
N PRO A 808 8.78 13.28 -15.48
CA PRO A 808 8.52 14.58 -14.84
C PRO A 808 8.64 14.60 -13.32
N ALA A 809 8.07 13.59 -12.64
CA ALA A 809 8.14 13.48 -11.17
C ALA A 809 9.58 13.26 -10.67
N ALA A 810 10.38 12.45 -11.39
CA ALA A 810 11.78 12.21 -11.06
C ALA A 810 12.64 13.47 -11.29
N ILE A 811 12.29 14.33 -12.25
CA ILE A 811 12.95 15.63 -12.45
C ILE A 811 12.72 16.55 -11.26
N VAL A 812 11.47 16.65 -10.77
CA VAL A 812 11.15 17.45 -9.57
C VAL A 812 11.91 16.92 -8.36
N ALA A 813 11.90 15.60 -8.16
CA ALA A 813 12.65 14.98 -7.07
C ALA A 813 14.16 15.25 -7.17
N THR A 814 14.75 15.12 -8.36
CA THR A 814 16.18 15.41 -8.57
C THR A 814 16.52 16.88 -8.33
N LYS A 815 15.63 17.81 -8.69
CA LYS A 815 15.79 19.24 -8.37
C LYS A 815 15.74 19.48 -6.86
N ALA A 816 14.81 18.83 -6.15
CA ALA A 816 14.73 18.90 -4.69
C ALA A 816 16.01 18.35 -4.04
N MET A 817 16.52 17.21 -4.50
CA MET A 817 17.78 16.60 -4.00
C MET A 817 19.00 17.49 -4.20
N ARG A 818 19.05 18.24 -5.31
CA ARG A 818 20.14 19.21 -5.56
C ARG A 818 20.09 20.39 -4.59
N ALA A 819 18.89 20.79 -4.16
CA ALA A 819 18.71 21.84 -3.16
C ALA A 819 18.99 21.33 -1.74
N ASP A 820 18.55 20.11 -1.44
CA ASP A 820 18.75 19.43 -0.17
C ASP A 820 18.98 17.91 -0.41
N PRO A 821 20.19 17.38 -0.16
CA PRO A 821 20.48 15.96 -0.32
C PRO A 821 19.57 15.02 0.49
N ARG A 822 18.99 15.48 1.62
CA ARG A 822 18.04 14.68 2.42
C ARG A 822 16.61 14.67 1.84
N CYS A 823 16.35 15.41 0.77
CA CYS A 823 15.11 15.34 0.00
C CYS A 823 15.10 14.21 -1.04
N GLU A 824 15.87 13.14 -0.82
CA GLU A 824 15.79 11.93 -1.64
C GLU A 824 14.40 11.28 -1.51
N PRO A 825 13.70 11.02 -2.63
CA PRO A 825 12.40 10.36 -2.57
C PRO A 825 12.56 8.88 -2.20
N HIS A 826 11.63 8.36 -1.42
CA HIS A 826 11.61 6.94 -1.11
C HIS A 826 11.27 6.10 -2.37
N TYR A 827 11.68 4.83 -2.38
CA TYR A 827 11.37 3.93 -3.49
C TYR A 827 9.86 3.82 -3.73
N ALA A 828 9.43 4.12 -4.96
CA ALA A 828 8.04 4.18 -5.41
C ALA A 828 7.17 5.23 -4.69
N GLU A 829 7.79 6.26 -4.10
CA GLU A 829 7.09 7.43 -3.57
C GLU A 829 6.40 8.21 -4.69
N ARG A 830 5.20 8.71 -4.43
CA ARG A 830 4.44 9.52 -5.38
C ARG A 830 4.76 11.00 -5.22
N ILE A 831 5.58 11.52 -6.13
CA ILE A 831 6.02 12.92 -6.10
C ILE A 831 5.03 13.79 -6.89
N PRO A 832 4.48 14.86 -6.27
CA PRO A 832 3.55 15.75 -6.93
C PRO A 832 4.26 16.74 -7.86
N TYR A 833 3.61 17.10 -8.97
CA TYR A 833 4.13 18.12 -9.89
C TYR A 833 3.01 18.80 -10.70
N VAL A 834 3.31 20.00 -11.21
CA VAL A 834 2.41 20.75 -12.10
C VAL A 834 3.14 21.18 -13.38
N VAL A 835 2.38 21.37 -14.46
CA VAL A 835 2.92 21.82 -15.75
C VAL A 835 2.63 23.30 -15.94
N VAL A 836 3.68 24.08 -16.15
CA VAL A 836 3.64 25.54 -16.27
C VAL A 836 3.96 25.99 -17.70
N HIS A 837 3.66 27.25 -18.00
CA HIS A 837 4.03 27.83 -19.30
C HIS A 837 5.54 27.91 -19.44
N GLY A 838 6.05 27.38 -20.56
CA GLY A 838 7.45 27.50 -20.96
C GLY A 838 7.63 28.44 -22.15
N GLU A 839 8.87 28.57 -22.59
CA GLU A 839 9.21 29.27 -23.84
C GLU A 839 8.60 28.55 -25.06
N PRO A 840 8.35 29.24 -26.19
CA PRO A 840 7.90 28.59 -27.41
C PRO A 840 8.83 27.44 -27.81
N GLY A 841 8.28 26.24 -27.98
CA GLY A 841 9.06 25.03 -28.29
C GLY A 841 9.68 24.34 -27.07
N ALA A 842 9.47 24.83 -25.84
CA ALA A 842 9.94 24.18 -24.63
C ALA A 842 9.40 22.75 -24.51
N ARG A 843 10.26 21.82 -24.08
CA ARG A 843 9.89 20.43 -23.86
C ARG A 843 9.09 20.33 -22.57
N LEU A 844 8.29 19.27 -22.44
CA LEU A 844 7.50 19.02 -21.22
C LEU A 844 8.38 18.99 -19.96
N VAL A 845 9.57 18.40 -20.05
CA VAL A 845 10.53 18.28 -18.94
C VAL A 845 11.00 19.62 -18.40
N ASP A 846 11.06 20.66 -19.25
CA ASP A 846 11.49 22.00 -18.90
C ASP A 846 10.33 22.83 -18.29
N MET A 847 9.10 22.38 -18.47
CA MET A 847 7.85 23.01 -18.02
C MET A 847 7.29 22.44 -16.71
N VAL A 848 8.05 21.58 -16.01
CA VAL A 848 7.58 20.88 -14.81
C VAL A 848 8.22 21.50 -13.56
N VAL A 849 7.37 21.83 -12.59
CA VAL A 849 7.75 22.45 -11.31
C VAL A 849 7.01 21.82 -10.12
N ASP A 850 7.54 22.04 -8.92
CA ASP A 850 6.89 21.69 -7.67
C ASP A 850 5.63 22.55 -7.45
N PRO A 851 4.51 22.00 -6.93
CA PRO A 851 3.31 22.80 -6.65
C PRO A 851 3.54 23.95 -5.65
N LEU A 852 4.45 23.82 -4.69
CA LEU A 852 4.81 24.87 -3.73
C LEU A 852 5.51 26.04 -4.42
N ASP A 853 6.38 25.77 -5.41
CA ASP A 853 7.02 26.81 -6.23
C ASP A 853 5.99 27.65 -7.00
N LEU A 854 4.87 27.04 -7.43
CA LEU A 854 3.77 27.74 -8.08
C LEU A 854 2.95 28.60 -7.09
N LEU A 855 2.85 28.17 -5.83
CA LEU A 855 2.07 28.85 -4.78
C LEU A 855 2.84 29.98 -4.10
N ALA A 856 4.17 29.99 -4.21
CA ALA A 856 5.01 31.05 -3.66
C ALA A 856 4.48 32.44 -4.10
N ILE A 857 4.47 33.38 -3.15
CA ILE A 857 3.84 34.70 -3.33
C ILE A 857 4.43 35.45 -4.54
N ASP A 858 5.75 35.34 -4.73
CA ASP A 858 6.50 35.99 -5.80
C ASP A 858 6.84 35.03 -6.97
N SER A 859 6.11 33.90 -7.07
CA SER A 859 6.31 32.90 -8.12
C SER A 859 6.11 33.50 -9.52
N PRO A 860 7.08 33.34 -10.44
CA PRO A 860 6.92 33.74 -11.84
C PRO A 860 6.07 32.73 -12.64
N TYR A 861 5.76 31.57 -12.05
CA TYR A 861 5.13 30.47 -12.76
C TYR A 861 3.62 30.63 -12.88
N ARG A 862 3.08 30.14 -14.00
CA ARG A 862 1.65 30.05 -14.29
C ARG A 862 1.35 28.68 -14.89
N LEU A 863 0.22 28.11 -14.48
CA LEU A 863 -0.30 26.87 -15.03
C LEU A 863 -0.47 26.92 -16.56
N ASN A 864 -0.02 25.89 -17.26
CA ASN A 864 -0.18 25.75 -18.71
C ASN A 864 -1.58 25.24 -19.08
N ASP A 865 -2.55 26.15 -19.03
CA ASP A 865 -3.95 25.88 -19.36
C ASP A 865 -4.15 25.18 -20.73
N LEU A 866 -3.40 25.59 -21.76
CA LEU A 866 -3.48 24.97 -23.09
C LEU A 866 -2.98 23.53 -23.07
N TYR A 867 -1.89 23.23 -22.36
CA TYR A 867 -1.41 21.86 -22.19
C TYR A 867 -2.46 20.98 -21.51
N TYR A 868 -3.06 21.42 -20.40
CA TYR A 868 -4.05 20.62 -19.70
C TYR A 868 -5.30 20.38 -20.57
N ILE A 869 -5.77 21.38 -21.30
CA ILE A 869 -6.94 21.20 -22.18
C ILE A 869 -6.60 20.27 -23.34
N ASN A 870 -5.57 20.59 -24.13
CA ASN A 870 -5.26 19.91 -25.39
C ASN A 870 -4.62 18.52 -25.20
N LYS A 871 -3.80 18.34 -24.15
CA LYS A 871 -3.02 17.10 -23.97
C LYS A 871 -3.61 16.18 -22.89
N GLN A 872 -4.47 16.67 -22.01
CA GLN A 872 -5.02 15.87 -20.91
C GLN A 872 -6.54 15.70 -21.02
N ILE A 873 -7.29 16.81 -21.03
CA ILE A 873 -8.77 16.78 -20.98
C ILE A 873 -9.38 16.31 -22.29
N ILE A 874 -9.03 16.96 -23.42
CA ILE A 874 -9.61 16.65 -24.73
C ILE A 874 -9.34 15.20 -25.13
N PRO A 875 -8.11 14.66 -25.09
CA PRO A 875 -7.86 13.28 -25.54
C PRO A 875 -8.64 12.23 -24.73
N ALA A 876 -8.85 12.45 -23.43
CA ALA A 876 -9.62 11.54 -22.58
C ALA A 876 -11.10 11.53 -22.94
N LEU A 877 -11.70 12.71 -23.10
CA LEU A 877 -13.10 12.85 -23.48
C LEU A 877 -13.36 12.46 -24.94
N GLN A 878 -12.43 12.75 -25.85
CA GLN A 878 -12.54 12.43 -27.28
C GLN A 878 -12.62 10.92 -27.52
N ARG A 879 -11.93 10.10 -26.71
CA ARG A 879 -12.04 8.63 -26.79
C ARG A 879 -13.45 8.11 -26.53
N VAL A 880 -14.22 8.81 -25.70
CA VAL A 880 -15.60 8.44 -25.37
C VAL A 880 -16.56 9.08 -26.35
N PHE A 881 -16.59 10.42 -26.38
CA PHE A 881 -17.59 11.16 -27.13
C PHE A 881 -17.34 11.16 -28.64
N GLY A 882 -16.14 10.79 -29.08
CA GLY A 882 -15.86 10.50 -30.49
C GLY A 882 -16.72 9.35 -31.02
N LEU A 883 -17.10 8.38 -30.17
CA LEU A 883 -17.98 7.27 -30.55
C LEU A 883 -19.42 7.70 -30.83
N VAL A 884 -19.83 8.90 -30.38
CA VAL A 884 -21.13 9.51 -30.68
C VAL A 884 -20.99 10.70 -31.64
N GLY A 885 -19.86 10.78 -32.37
CA GLY A 885 -19.64 11.78 -33.42
C GLY A 885 -19.21 13.17 -32.92
N ALA A 886 -18.83 13.33 -31.66
CA ALA A 886 -18.37 14.63 -31.15
C ALA A 886 -16.89 14.89 -31.50
N ASP A 887 -16.59 16.07 -32.05
CA ASP A 887 -15.22 16.58 -32.18
C ASP A 887 -14.94 17.68 -31.15
N LEU A 888 -14.23 17.32 -30.10
CA LEU A 888 -13.89 18.22 -29.01
C LEU A 888 -12.78 19.21 -29.38
N ASN A 889 -11.91 18.87 -30.35
CA ASN A 889 -10.90 19.81 -30.84
C ASN A 889 -11.55 20.94 -31.62
N GLN A 890 -12.56 20.61 -32.43
CA GLN A 890 -13.38 21.61 -33.12
C GLN A 890 -14.11 22.49 -32.10
N TRP A 891 -14.80 21.90 -31.12
CA TRP A 891 -15.51 22.68 -30.09
C TRP A 891 -14.57 23.60 -29.32
N PHE A 892 -13.36 23.15 -29.00
CA PHE A 892 -12.38 23.98 -28.33
C PHE A 892 -11.86 25.11 -29.23
N SER A 893 -11.67 24.86 -30.52
CA SER A 893 -11.25 25.88 -31.49
C SER A 893 -12.31 26.97 -31.69
N GLU A 894 -13.59 26.60 -31.63
CA GLU A 894 -14.75 27.51 -31.66
C GLU A 894 -14.94 28.29 -30.35
N THR A 895 -14.23 27.94 -29.26
CA THR A 895 -14.40 28.65 -27.99
C THR A 895 -13.92 30.10 -28.10
N PRO A 896 -14.74 31.08 -27.66
CA PRO A 896 -14.26 32.44 -27.48
C PRO A 896 -13.11 32.41 -26.48
N ARG A 897 -11.92 32.83 -26.91
CA ARG A 897 -10.78 32.94 -26.00
C ARG A 897 -11.05 34.11 -25.06
N PRO A 898 -11.28 33.88 -23.75
CA PRO A 898 -11.54 34.99 -22.85
C PRO A 898 -10.32 35.92 -22.83
N VAL A 899 -10.57 37.24 -22.89
CA VAL A 899 -9.53 38.26 -22.69
C VAL A 899 -8.91 38.02 -21.33
N ARG A 900 -7.64 37.63 -21.32
CA ARG A 900 -6.95 37.23 -20.10
C ARG A 900 -6.49 38.48 -19.34
N PRO A 901 -6.81 38.63 -18.05
CA PRO A 901 -6.00 39.48 -17.20
C PRO A 901 -4.64 38.79 -17.00
N THR A 902 -3.59 39.23 -17.70
CA THR A 902 -2.25 38.71 -17.41
C THR A 902 -1.80 39.28 -16.07
N VAL A 903 -1.41 38.39 -15.16
CA VAL A 903 -0.67 38.76 -13.96
C VAL A 903 0.75 39.08 -14.41
N SER A 904 1.07 40.34 -14.65
CA SER A 904 2.45 40.76 -14.93
C SER A 904 3.31 40.52 -13.69
N LYS A 905 4.53 39.98 -13.89
CA LYS A 905 5.54 39.79 -12.86
C LYS A 905 5.79 41.13 -12.13
N ARG A 906 5.75 41.14 -10.80
CA ARG A 906 6.35 42.23 -10.01
C ARG A 906 7.78 41.82 -9.67
N HIS A 907 8.76 42.58 -10.15
CA HIS A 907 10.03 42.65 -9.48
C HIS A 907 9.99 43.88 -8.56
N SER A 908 10.21 43.66 -7.26
CA SER A 908 10.61 44.72 -6.34
C SER A 908 11.91 45.32 -6.88
N TYR A 909 11.95 46.63 -7.04
CA TYR A 909 13.12 47.34 -7.56
C TYR A 909 14.23 47.27 -6.51
N VAL A 910 15.11 46.26 -6.60
CA VAL A 910 16.40 46.24 -5.92
C VAL A 910 17.45 46.31 -7.03
N PRO A 911 18.33 47.33 -7.07
CA PRO A 911 19.30 47.49 -8.14
C PRO A 911 20.36 46.39 -7.98
N ASN A 912 20.28 45.35 -8.81
CA ASN A 912 21.35 44.35 -8.92
C ASN A 912 21.87 44.31 -10.36
N ALA A 913 23.19 44.34 -10.51
CA ALA A 913 23.92 44.66 -11.74
C ALA A 913 24.04 43.51 -12.76
N GLN A 914 23.42 42.36 -12.52
CA GLN A 914 23.45 41.21 -13.44
C GLN A 914 22.03 40.88 -13.92
N ARG A 915 21.60 41.51 -15.02
CA ARG A 915 20.33 41.23 -15.71
C ARG A 915 20.61 40.46 -17.00
N THR A 916 20.10 39.23 -17.13
CA THR A 916 20.34 38.36 -18.31
C THR A 916 19.10 37.99 -19.12
N ARG A 917 17.89 38.44 -18.76
CA ARG A 917 16.65 38.08 -19.50
C ARG A 917 15.90 39.28 -20.11
N ILE A 918 15.47 39.12 -21.36
CA ILE A 918 14.74 40.09 -22.19
C ILE A 918 13.41 40.55 -21.56
N ASP A 919 12.74 39.70 -20.78
CA ASP A 919 11.46 40.01 -20.12
C ASP A 919 11.56 41.09 -19.03
N SER A 920 12.76 41.40 -18.56
CA SER A 920 13.01 42.55 -17.68
C SER A 920 12.94 43.91 -18.38
N TYR A 921 12.91 43.93 -19.72
CA TYR A 921 12.82 45.15 -20.54
C TYR A 921 11.42 45.41 -21.12
N TYR A 922 10.51 44.42 -21.09
CA TYR A 922 9.13 44.54 -21.60
C TYR A 922 8.10 44.40 -20.47
N ILE A 923 7.72 45.52 -19.83
CA ILE A 923 6.70 45.56 -18.79
C ILE A 923 5.35 45.96 -19.42
N SER A 924 4.66 45.01 -20.07
CA SER A 924 3.25 45.21 -20.40
C SER A 924 2.39 44.87 -19.18
N LYS A 925 1.62 45.84 -18.67
CA LYS A 925 0.60 45.61 -17.63
C LYS A 925 -0.76 45.41 -18.30
N HIS A 926 -1.72 44.83 -17.58
CA HIS A 926 -3.11 44.75 -18.05
C HIS A 926 -4.00 45.48 -17.04
N CYS A 927 -5.06 46.10 -17.54
CA CYS A 927 -6.08 46.76 -16.74
C CYS A 927 -6.70 45.74 -15.78
N VAL A 928 -6.71 46.05 -14.49
CA VAL A 928 -7.19 45.13 -13.45
C VAL A 928 -8.70 44.86 -13.54
N LEU A 929 -9.45 45.70 -14.25
CA LEU A 929 -10.90 45.58 -14.41
C LEU A 929 -11.31 44.82 -15.69
N CYS A 930 -10.84 45.28 -16.85
CA CYS A 930 -11.22 44.73 -18.16
C CYS A 930 -10.16 43.82 -18.80
N GLY A 931 -8.91 43.84 -18.31
CA GLY A 931 -7.83 43.04 -18.87
C GLY A 931 -7.20 43.59 -20.15
N GLU A 932 -7.56 44.79 -20.63
CA GLU A 932 -6.86 45.43 -21.77
C GLU A 932 -5.41 45.76 -21.42
N LEU A 933 -4.49 45.73 -22.38
CA LEU A 933 -3.09 46.13 -22.16
C LEU A 933 -3.01 47.60 -21.73
N VAL A 934 -2.15 47.88 -20.76
CA VAL A 934 -1.86 49.23 -20.26
C VAL A 934 -0.36 49.43 -20.15
N GLN A 935 0.09 50.69 -20.22
CA GLN A 935 1.49 51.05 -20.05
C GLN A 935 2.01 50.60 -18.67
N ALA A 936 3.33 50.37 -18.56
CA ALA A 936 3.98 49.85 -17.36
C ALA A 936 3.70 50.66 -16.07
N SER A 937 3.37 51.95 -16.18
CA SER A 937 3.04 52.85 -15.08
C SER A 937 1.56 52.82 -14.67
N MET A 938 0.66 52.35 -15.54
CA MET A 938 -0.79 52.40 -15.34
C MET A 938 -1.36 51.05 -14.89
N HIS A 939 -2.48 51.09 -14.15
CA HIS A 939 -3.16 49.90 -13.65
C HIS A 939 -4.60 49.74 -14.17
N LEU A 940 -5.15 50.80 -14.77
CA LEU A 940 -6.45 50.83 -15.45
C LEU A 940 -6.22 51.34 -16.87
N CYS A 941 -6.99 50.83 -17.84
CA CYS A 941 -6.98 51.40 -19.19
C CYS A 941 -7.79 52.70 -19.22
N ASP A 942 -7.59 53.52 -20.24
CA ASP A 942 -8.26 54.82 -20.36
C ASP A 942 -9.78 54.70 -20.26
N LYS A 943 -10.38 53.67 -20.90
CA LYS A 943 -11.83 53.40 -20.84
C LYS A 943 -12.33 53.09 -19.42
N CYS A 944 -11.55 52.36 -18.63
CA CYS A 944 -11.88 52.04 -17.25
C CYS A 944 -11.58 53.20 -16.29
N SER A 945 -10.53 53.97 -16.57
CA SER A 945 -10.16 55.16 -15.80
C SER A 945 -11.19 56.28 -15.95
N GLN A 946 -11.77 56.45 -17.15
CA GLN A 946 -12.85 57.40 -17.42
C GLN A 946 -14.13 57.09 -16.61
N LYS A 947 -14.35 55.82 -16.22
CA LYS A 947 -15.45 55.38 -15.35
C LYS A 947 -15.00 55.30 -13.89
N GLY A 948 -14.31 56.34 -13.40
CA GLY A 948 -13.63 56.38 -12.10
C GLY A 948 -14.41 55.79 -10.92
N PRO A 949 -15.64 56.26 -10.59
CA PRO A 949 -16.41 55.75 -9.46
C PRO A 949 -16.80 54.26 -9.59
N ALA A 950 -17.21 53.83 -10.78
CA ALA A 950 -17.56 52.43 -11.04
C ALA A 950 -16.31 51.52 -10.99
N ALA A 951 -15.17 52.01 -11.49
CA ALA A 951 -13.90 51.31 -11.45
C ALA A 951 -13.38 51.16 -10.01
N ALA A 952 -13.39 52.23 -9.23
CA ALA A 952 -13.03 52.24 -7.81
C ALA A 952 -13.91 51.26 -7.02
N THR A 953 -15.24 51.33 -7.21
CA THR A 953 -16.19 50.41 -6.56
C THR A 953 -15.89 48.95 -6.92
N ALA A 954 -15.62 48.64 -8.18
CA ALA A 954 -15.30 47.29 -8.62
C ALA A 954 -13.97 46.77 -8.04
N VAL A 955 -12.94 47.61 -7.94
CA VAL A 955 -11.65 47.27 -7.31
C VAL A 955 -11.82 47.06 -5.80
N ILE A 956 -12.53 47.96 -5.11
CA ILE A 956 -12.81 47.85 -3.67
C ILE A 956 -13.60 46.58 -3.37
N CYS A 957 -14.70 46.32 -4.09
CA CYS A 957 -15.51 45.12 -3.92
C CYS A 957 -14.72 43.82 -4.16
N ARG A 958 -13.84 43.79 -5.18
CA ARG A 958 -12.95 42.63 -5.43
C ARG A 958 -11.93 42.45 -4.31
N THR A 959 -11.34 43.54 -3.82
CA THR A 959 -10.33 43.51 -2.76
C THR A 959 -10.97 43.08 -1.43
N ALA A 960 -12.09 43.69 -1.04
CA ALA A 960 -12.85 43.32 0.15
C ALA A 960 -13.36 41.88 0.12
N LYS A 961 -13.68 41.34 -1.07
CA LYS A 961 -13.99 39.91 -1.22
C LYS A 961 -12.77 39.03 -0.94
N LEU A 962 -11.62 39.35 -1.53
CA LEU A 962 -10.37 38.60 -1.31
C LEU A 962 -9.92 38.67 0.15
N GLU A 963 -10.07 39.81 0.81
CA GLU A 963 -9.76 39.98 2.24
C GLU A 963 -10.64 39.09 3.11
N ARG A 964 -11.97 39.13 2.89
CA ARG A 964 -12.90 38.24 3.60
C ARG A 964 -12.58 36.77 3.36
N ASP A 965 -12.26 36.40 2.12
CA ASP A 965 -11.86 35.02 1.79
C ASP A 965 -10.56 34.63 2.51
N ILE A 966 -9.53 35.50 2.55
CA ILE A 966 -8.27 35.24 3.25
C ILE A 966 -8.47 35.13 4.76
N GLN A 967 -9.26 36.02 5.37
CA GLN A 967 -9.59 36.00 6.79
C GLN A 967 -10.35 34.72 7.15
N HIS A 968 -11.37 34.37 6.36
CA HIS A 968 -12.14 33.15 6.56
C HIS A 968 -11.25 31.89 6.45
N LEU A 969 -10.43 31.78 5.41
CA LEU A 969 -9.51 30.65 5.24
C LEU A 969 -8.46 30.59 6.35
N SER A 970 -7.97 31.74 6.82
CA SER A 970 -7.03 31.79 7.95
C SER A 970 -7.68 31.37 9.27
N ALA A 971 -8.95 31.72 9.50
CA ALA A 971 -9.72 31.25 10.64
C ALA A 971 -9.92 29.72 10.61
N ILE A 972 -10.22 29.14 9.42
CA ILE A 972 -10.29 27.69 9.25
C ILE A 972 -8.93 27.03 9.57
N CYS A 973 -7.83 27.57 9.04
CA CYS A 973 -6.48 27.09 9.36
C CYS A 973 -6.16 27.23 10.86
N GLY A 974 -6.72 28.24 11.50
CA GLY A 974 -6.61 28.44 12.93
C GLY A 974 -7.31 27.38 13.75
N HIS A 975 -8.51 26.95 13.35
CA HIS A 975 -9.24 25.87 14.01
C HIS A 975 -8.57 24.50 13.83
N CYS A 976 -7.97 24.24 12.66
CA CYS A 976 -7.25 22.98 12.42
C CYS A 976 -5.82 22.94 12.99
N GLY A 977 -5.38 23.98 13.71
CA GLY A 977 -4.02 24.05 14.26
C GLY A 977 -2.91 24.35 13.24
N GLY A 978 -3.24 24.81 12.03
CA GLY A 978 -2.28 25.18 10.98
C GLY A 978 -1.84 26.65 10.99
N ALA A 979 -2.48 27.50 11.79
CA ALA A 979 -2.08 28.91 11.98
C ALA A 979 -1.33 29.12 13.30
N ASP A 980 -0.36 30.02 13.30
CA ASP A 980 0.31 30.53 14.47
C ASP A 980 -0.44 31.72 15.06
N TRP A 981 -0.87 31.56 16.32
CA TRP A 981 -1.59 32.54 17.13
C TRP A 981 -0.71 33.08 18.27
N ILE A 982 0.53 32.59 18.39
CA ILE A 982 1.34 32.72 19.61
C ILE A 982 2.63 33.50 19.35
N ALA A 983 3.37 33.18 18.27
CA ALA A 983 4.65 33.84 17.99
C ALA A 983 4.54 34.87 16.86
N GLU A 984 4.08 34.46 15.67
CA GLU A 984 3.89 35.35 14.52
C GLU A 984 2.53 35.07 13.89
N ASN A 985 1.56 35.98 14.08
CA ASN A 985 0.21 35.85 13.49
C ASN A 985 0.27 35.41 12.00
N GLY A 986 -0.21 34.21 11.68
CA GLY A 986 -0.28 33.74 10.29
C GLY A 986 -0.35 32.23 10.08
N VAL A 987 -0.70 31.80 8.87
CA VAL A 987 -0.74 30.36 8.50
C VAL A 987 0.68 29.86 8.20
N LYS A 988 1.13 28.83 8.93
CA LYS A 988 2.47 28.21 8.78
C LYS A 988 2.44 26.81 8.15
N CYS A 989 1.25 26.23 7.98
CA CYS A 989 1.05 24.91 7.38
C CYS A 989 1.37 24.88 5.88
N GLU A 990 2.00 23.80 5.40
CA GLU A 990 2.37 23.57 3.99
C GLU A 990 1.73 22.34 3.33
N SER A 991 0.67 21.79 3.93
CA SER A 991 0.02 20.55 3.46
C SER A 991 -0.58 20.69 2.06
N LEU A 992 0.04 20.05 1.06
CA LEU A 992 -0.46 19.95 -0.32
C LEU A 992 -1.73 19.09 -0.45
N ALA A 993 -2.00 18.20 0.50
CA ALA A 993 -3.24 17.43 0.56
C ALA A 993 -4.45 18.33 0.86
N CYS A 994 -4.24 19.44 1.55
CA CYS A 994 -5.30 20.31 2.01
C CYS A 994 -5.78 21.31 0.95
N GLY A 995 -7.02 21.15 0.48
CA GLY A 995 -7.64 22.10 -0.45
C GLY A 995 -7.80 23.53 0.10
N VAL A 996 -7.81 23.72 1.43
CA VAL A 996 -7.87 25.05 2.08
C VAL A 996 -6.53 25.78 1.92
N PHE A 997 -5.41 25.07 2.09
CA PHE A 997 -4.07 25.64 1.90
C PHE A 997 -3.88 26.15 0.46
N LEU A 998 -4.21 25.31 -0.53
CA LEU A 998 -4.08 25.66 -1.95
C LEU A 998 -4.96 26.86 -2.34
N LYS A 999 -6.19 26.93 -1.81
CA LYS A 999 -7.08 28.09 -1.99
C LYS A 999 -6.51 29.33 -1.31
N GLY A 1000 -6.00 29.21 -0.10
CA GLY A 1000 -5.40 30.31 0.67
C GLY A 1000 -4.17 30.90 -0.03
N GLY A 1001 -3.25 30.07 -0.51
CA GLY A 1001 -2.08 30.51 -1.28
C GLY A 1001 -2.47 31.27 -2.55
N LYS A 1002 -3.46 30.76 -3.29
CA LYS A 1002 -4.00 31.44 -4.47
C LYS A 1002 -4.64 32.79 -4.14
N SER A 1003 -5.46 32.86 -3.09
CA SER A 1003 -6.10 34.12 -2.65
C SER A 1003 -5.08 35.15 -2.20
N LYS A 1004 -4.06 34.75 -1.44
CA LYS A 1004 -2.95 35.64 -1.01
C LYS A 1004 -2.16 36.19 -2.20
N ARG A 1005 -1.85 35.33 -3.19
CA ARG A 1005 -1.17 35.74 -4.43
C ARG A 1005 -2.01 36.74 -5.23
N ASN A 1006 -3.32 36.51 -5.35
CA ASN A 1006 -4.23 37.44 -6.01
C ASN A 1006 -4.38 38.76 -5.23
N TYR A 1007 -4.46 38.71 -3.90
CA TYR A 1007 -4.60 39.89 -3.05
C TYR A 1007 -3.43 40.86 -3.22
N LYS A 1008 -2.18 40.38 -3.27
CA LYS A 1008 -0.99 41.24 -3.45
C LYS A 1008 -1.05 42.13 -4.71
N LEU A 1009 -1.90 41.81 -5.70
CA LEU A 1009 -2.10 42.62 -6.91
C LEU A 1009 -2.86 43.93 -6.66
N PHE A 1010 -3.67 44.03 -5.62
CA PHE A 1010 -4.62 45.14 -5.40
C PHE A 1010 -4.14 46.30 -4.47
N PRO A 1011 -3.29 46.10 -3.44
CA PRO A 1011 -2.90 47.20 -2.54
C PRO A 1011 -2.24 48.43 -3.20
N PRO A 1012 -1.39 48.31 -4.25
CA PRO A 1012 -0.83 49.50 -4.92
C PRO A 1012 -1.83 50.25 -5.81
N LEU A 1013 -2.96 49.62 -6.17
CA LEU A 1013 -4.07 50.29 -6.85
C LEU A 1013 -4.83 51.17 -5.87
N LEU A 1014 -5.04 50.69 -4.64
CA LEU A 1014 -5.73 51.45 -3.59
C LEU A 1014 -4.92 52.66 -3.16
N GLN A 1015 -3.59 52.54 -2.97
CA GLN A 1015 -2.74 53.72 -2.69
C GLN A 1015 -2.76 54.78 -3.79
N ASN A 1016 -2.92 54.39 -5.07
CA ASN A 1016 -3.06 55.35 -6.19
C ASN A 1016 -4.49 55.88 -6.33
N LEU A 1017 -5.50 55.14 -5.87
CA LEU A 1017 -6.92 55.56 -5.84
C LEU A 1017 -7.25 56.41 -4.61
N ASP A 1018 -6.52 56.28 -3.50
CA ASP A 1018 -6.62 57.13 -2.32
C ASP A 1018 -6.28 58.58 -2.69
N CYS A 1019 -5.33 58.81 -3.60
CA CYS A 1019 -5.09 60.13 -4.18
C CYS A 1019 -6.29 60.67 -4.97
N ILE A 1020 -7.11 59.80 -5.58
CA ILE A 1020 -8.30 60.16 -6.36
C ILE A 1020 -9.52 60.40 -5.45
N LEU A 1021 -9.66 59.64 -4.36
CA LEU A 1021 -10.70 59.86 -3.35
C LEU A 1021 -10.44 61.13 -2.53
N VAL A 1022 -9.18 61.44 -2.19
CA VAL A 1022 -8.78 62.73 -1.62
C VAL A 1022 -9.06 63.88 -2.60
N PHE A 1023 -8.92 63.65 -3.91
CA PHE A 1023 -9.30 64.61 -4.95
C PHE A 1023 -10.82 64.80 -5.05
N LEU A 1024 -11.62 63.74 -4.90
CA LEU A 1024 -13.09 63.82 -4.92
C LEU A 1024 -13.65 64.50 -3.67
N ASP A 1025 -13.07 64.27 -2.50
CA ASP A 1025 -13.41 65.01 -1.27
C ASP A 1025 -13.03 66.49 -1.40
N ALA A 1026 -11.86 66.82 -1.98
CA ALA A 1026 -11.45 68.20 -2.24
C ALA A 1026 -12.33 68.92 -3.29
N TRP A 1027 -12.84 68.17 -4.28
CA TRP A 1027 -13.76 68.70 -5.30
C TRP A 1027 -15.18 68.90 -4.77
N TRP A 1028 -15.63 68.06 -3.82
CA TRP A 1028 -16.88 68.25 -3.10
C TRP A 1028 -16.81 69.37 -2.04
N SER A 1029 -15.63 69.64 -1.47
CA SER A 1029 -15.43 70.65 -0.42
C SER A 1029 -15.04 72.05 -0.93
N GLY A 1030 -14.97 72.28 -2.25
CA GLY A 1030 -14.80 73.61 -2.85
C GLY A 1030 -13.58 74.39 -2.35
N SER A 1031 -12.46 73.72 -2.07
CA SER A 1031 -11.27 74.36 -1.50
C SER A 1031 -10.07 74.29 -2.47
N GLU A 1032 -9.54 75.46 -2.88
CA GLU A 1032 -8.23 75.54 -3.56
C GLU A 1032 -7.11 75.13 -2.60
N ILE A 1033 -6.33 74.11 -2.98
CA ILE A 1033 -5.13 73.72 -2.23
C ILE A 1033 -3.90 74.03 -3.07
N ALA A 1034 -3.11 75.00 -2.60
CA ALA A 1034 -1.75 75.25 -3.06
C ALA A 1034 -0.84 74.09 -2.62
N PHE A 1035 -0.12 73.51 -3.57
CA PHE A 1035 0.88 72.47 -3.30
C PHE A 1035 2.04 73.06 -2.47
N SER A 1036 2.21 72.60 -1.23
CA SER A 1036 3.49 72.71 -0.51
C SER A 1036 4.02 71.31 -0.18
N SER A 1037 5.29 71.12 -0.47
CA SER A 1037 6.02 69.87 -0.41
C SER A 1037 6.32 69.47 1.04
N ASN A 1038 5.43 68.71 1.69
CA ASN A 1038 5.82 67.84 2.82
C ASN A 1038 4.73 66.80 3.15
N THR A 1039 4.72 65.68 2.42
CA THR A 1039 3.92 64.50 2.73
C THR A 1039 4.61 63.62 3.76
N ARG A 1040 4.24 63.73 5.05
CA ARG A 1040 4.63 62.70 6.04
C ARG A 1040 3.66 62.36 7.17
N ASN A 1041 2.45 62.91 7.26
CA ASN A 1041 1.49 62.52 8.31
C ASN A 1041 0.03 62.59 7.87
N LEU A 1042 -0.46 61.53 7.22
CA LEU A 1042 -1.88 61.40 6.83
C LEU A 1042 -2.44 60.00 7.11
N TYR A 1043 -1.94 59.34 8.17
CA TYR A 1043 -2.39 58.01 8.59
C TYR A 1043 -3.33 57.99 9.81
N THR A 1044 -3.71 59.15 10.37
CA THR A 1044 -4.40 59.21 11.68
C THR A 1044 -5.87 59.64 11.62
N ILE A 1045 -6.45 60.03 10.48
CA ILE A 1045 -7.79 60.64 10.44
C ILE A 1045 -8.93 59.71 9.94
N LEU A 1046 -8.64 58.49 9.46
CA LEU A 1046 -9.67 57.55 8.97
C LEU A 1046 -10.03 56.41 9.95
N LYS A 1047 -9.95 56.67 11.26
CA LYS A 1047 -10.33 55.66 12.29
C LYS A 1047 -11.54 56.01 13.16
N PHE A 1048 -12.26 57.09 12.85
CA PHE A 1048 -13.55 57.39 13.49
C PHE A 1048 -14.55 57.92 12.45
N LYS A 1049 -15.17 56.99 11.71
CA LYS A 1049 -16.57 57.07 11.26
C LYS A 1049 -17.02 55.71 10.73
#